data_AF-A0A6I6A7N1-F1
#
_entry.id   AF-A0A6I6A7N1-F1
#
_cell.length_a   1.000
_cell.length_b   1.000
_cell.length_c   1.000
_cell.angle_alpha   90.00
_cell.angle_beta   90.00
_cell.angle_gamma   90.00
#
_symmetry.space_group_name_H-M   'P 1'
#
loop_
_entity.id
_entity.type
_entity.pdbx_description
1 polymer ?
#
loop_
_entity_poly.entity_id
_entity_poly.type
_entity_poly.pdbx_seq_one_letter_code
_entity_poly.pdbx_strand_id
1 'polypeptide(L)'
;MLLTNWLANVTSRLRKRPVFRSRDRRALRQRWQTARSNQISTTEVLEDRTLLTVFSRGELLSGPGSGTPYTADFDGSAVAVDGNWMVVGAPGADAGSTNNPGGNYVDSGAVYLYRRFDNGTPHNLNDDTWAYQQTLLNPGNGDPIGDQFGASVDIDGDKLIVGATFSGHTAYPGAAFVYQLDDNGTPSLLDDSWNMVRALTRTVVPSFNQDFFGNSVAISGNTAVVGAQFDGQGGYQTGTVYVFDSELDDWSGTVHETKIKANSPSYDARLGGAVDISADGNTIIAGASTYNGGYGAAYWFERNEGANPGVADDTWSEIKSVTGTQSGARYGYSVAIDTDYAVVGVPYFNAYGVGDSGFVAVYSAANNWNAYINLTANNNGFYDIGYQDHFGSAVAVSGDIVVVGSPENDYSYPDAGSVYIFDVSNSSNAERVYASHNSGSGSFGTAVSVSGSTIVGGAPNHAHNYAFEGAAFVYEKVLSPNSYGSFTVDGDFILNAFTSNVSISYDSGTGLITITDPDNILQAPVGSTLVDVHTISFPASTIPAGRSIIINGSSGDNYLNVDTSLAASGINVIYNGGGGAGFDSLGLTGSATDVEYRYDSASDGGVRLNGSGTDFITYTGLEPVASTITATNVTLNYVGGAETITVTSAGAGLTNVISTLGETTTFSNPTASLTINTEVGGGSGADTVNIQGVGGGFSANLIVNAGTDDAVNFQTAATNVEQATWTSMPAVSI
;
A
#
# COMPACT_ATOMS: atom_id res chain seq x y z
N MET A 1 -44.37 0.62 47.29
CA MET A 1 -45.67 0.56 46.58
C MET A 1 -45.95 1.88 45.88
N LEU A 2 -45.00 2.35 45.08
CA LEU A 2 -44.96 3.67 44.44
C LEU A 2 -44.15 3.56 43.13
N LEU A 3 -44.61 2.71 42.21
CA LEU A 3 -44.00 2.58 40.88
C LEU A 3 -45.00 2.12 39.81
N THR A 4 -46.26 2.54 39.94
CA THR A 4 -47.33 2.18 38.99
C THR A 4 -48.18 3.36 38.49
N ASN A 5 -47.87 4.61 38.86
CA ASN A 5 -48.66 5.79 38.44
C ASN A 5 -47.96 6.76 37.48
N TRP A 6 -46.75 6.46 37.00
CA TRP A 6 -46.06 7.32 36.03
C TRP A 6 -46.26 6.89 34.56
N LEU A 7 -46.65 5.63 34.29
CA LEU A 7 -46.83 5.12 32.92
C LEU A 7 -48.25 5.33 32.34
N ALA A 8 -49.23 5.75 33.14
CA ALA A 8 -50.61 5.94 32.70
C ALA A 8 -50.93 7.35 32.14
N ASN A 9 -50.02 8.32 32.26
CA ASN A 9 -50.25 9.70 31.82
C ASN A 9 -49.60 10.06 30.47
N VAL A 10 -48.84 9.15 29.84
CA VAL A 10 -48.17 9.41 28.55
C VAL A 10 -48.97 8.90 27.35
N THR A 11 -49.98 8.04 27.56
CA THR A 11 -50.72 7.38 26.46
C THR A 11 -52.05 8.04 26.04
N SER A 12 -52.40 9.25 26.53
CA SER A 12 -53.73 9.85 26.23
C SER A 12 -53.74 11.10 25.34
N ARG A 13 -52.67 11.44 24.61
CA ARG A 13 -52.65 12.64 23.74
C ARG A 13 -52.22 12.43 22.29
N LEU A 14 -52.68 11.35 21.67
CA LEU A 14 -52.78 11.26 20.21
C LEU A 14 -54.24 11.05 19.79
N ARG A 15 -54.88 12.14 19.33
CA ARG A 15 -55.77 12.20 18.15
C ARG A 15 -56.63 13.47 18.16
N LYS A 16 -56.12 14.54 17.55
CA LYS A 16 -56.93 15.46 16.73
C LYS A 16 -56.09 15.87 15.52
N ARG A 17 -56.37 15.28 14.35
CA ARG A 17 -55.79 15.73 13.07
C ARG A 17 -56.47 17.05 12.66
N PRO A 18 -55.73 18.09 12.21
CA PRO A 18 -56.34 19.26 11.61
C PRO A 18 -56.82 18.93 10.19
N VAL A 19 -57.99 19.47 9.81
CA VAL A 19 -58.55 19.36 8.46
C VAL A 19 -58.04 20.54 7.62
N PHE A 20 -57.14 20.28 6.68
CA PHE A 20 -56.67 21.27 5.71
C PHE A 20 -57.57 21.34 4.47
N ARG A 21 -57.97 22.56 4.06
CA ARG A 21 -58.78 22.84 2.86
C ARG A 21 -57.95 22.64 1.57
N SER A 22 -58.61 22.27 0.46
CA SER A 22 -57.94 21.77 -0.76
C SER A 22 -57.02 22.77 -1.47
N ARG A 23 -57.22 24.09 -1.28
CA ARG A 23 -56.34 25.12 -1.87
C ARG A 23 -54.98 25.23 -1.17
N ASP A 24 -54.87 24.82 0.09
CA ASP A 24 -53.58 24.80 0.81
C ASP A 24 -52.73 23.57 0.44
N ARG A 25 -53.33 22.50 -0.11
CA ARG A 25 -52.61 21.32 -0.58
C ARG A 25 -51.77 21.57 -1.83
N ARG A 26 -52.09 22.59 -2.65
CA ARG A 26 -51.33 22.90 -3.87
C ARG A 26 -50.10 23.78 -3.55
N ALA A 27 -50.23 24.71 -2.61
CA ALA A 27 -49.11 25.50 -2.11
C ALA A 27 -48.14 24.68 -1.23
N LEU A 28 -48.66 23.71 -0.45
CA LEU A 28 -47.82 22.73 0.23
C LEU A 28 -47.14 21.76 -0.75
N ARG A 29 -47.81 21.30 -1.83
CA ARG A 29 -47.15 20.44 -2.84
C ARG A 29 -46.02 21.14 -3.61
N GLN A 30 -46.14 22.43 -3.93
CA GLN A 30 -45.05 23.16 -4.59
C GLN A 30 -43.88 23.48 -3.63
N ARG A 31 -44.15 23.76 -2.35
CA ARG A 31 -43.08 23.90 -1.34
C ARG A 31 -42.42 22.57 -0.97
N TRP A 32 -43.16 21.45 -0.98
CA TRP A 32 -42.61 20.10 -0.78
C TRP A 32 -41.88 19.54 -2.02
N GLN A 33 -42.17 20.03 -3.23
CA GLN A 33 -41.37 19.70 -4.42
C GLN A 33 -40.04 20.45 -4.47
N THR A 34 -39.98 21.68 -3.91
CA THR A 34 -38.72 22.43 -3.84
C THR A 34 -37.86 22.01 -2.63
N ALA A 35 -38.45 21.43 -1.58
CA ALA A 35 -37.72 20.87 -0.44
C ALA A 35 -37.35 19.37 -0.60
N ARG A 36 -37.73 18.74 -1.73
CA ARG A 36 -37.33 17.37 -2.10
C ARG A 36 -36.12 17.30 -3.04
N SER A 37 -35.53 18.43 -3.45
CA SER A 37 -34.29 18.41 -4.24
C SER A 37 -33.00 18.49 -3.40
N ASN A 38 -33.10 18.63 -2.07
CA ASN A 38 -31.95 18.67 -1.16
C ASN A 38 -32.08 17.64 -0.01
N GLN A 39 -32.78 16.53 -0.24
CA GLN A 39 -32.74 15.41 0.70
C GLN A 39 -31.56 14.52 0.36
N ILE A 40 -30.54 14.59 1.21
CA ILE A 40 -29.49 13.58 1.37
C ILE A 40 -30.20 12.23 1.56
N SER A 41 -30.00 11.29 0.62
CA SER A 41 -30.67 9.98 0.59
C SER A 41 -29.79 8.82 1.07
N THR A 42 -28.63 9.11 1.64
CA THR A 42 -27.85 8.13 2.37
C THR A 42 -27.93 8.46 3.85
N THR A 43 -28.47 7.52 4.62
CA THR A 43 -28.18 7.46 6.05
C THR A 43 -26.73 7.05 6.12
N GLU A 44 -25.83 8.02 6.17
CA GLU A 44 -24.44 7.78 6.49
C GLU A 44 -24.44 7.22 7.90
N VAL A 45 -24.15 5.93 8.01
CA VAL A 45 -23.92 5.25 9.27
C VAL A 45 -22.71 5.94 9.88
N LEU A 46 -22.96 6.89 10.78
CA LEU A 46 -21.97 7.39 11.73
C LEU A 46 -21.73 6.28 12.75
N GLU A 47 -21.01 5.26 12.31
CA GLU A 47 -20.21 4.43 13.20
C GLU A 47 -18.78 4.97 13.09
N ASP A 48 -18.22 5.26 14.25
CA ASP A 48 -16.84 5.66 14.47
C ASP A 48 -15.88 4.71 13.73
N ARG A 49 -15.47 5.10 12.52
CA ARG A 49 -14.43 4.47 11.70
C ARG A 49 -13.22 5.39 11.66
N THR A 50 -12.57 5.53 12.81
CA THR A 50 -11.23 6.11 12.85
C THR A 50 -10.27 5.09 12.23
N LEU A 51 -9.91 5.36 10.97
CA LEU A 51 -9.05 4.63 10.04
C LEU A 51 -9.80 3.74 9.03
N LEU A 52 -9.46 3.96 7.75
CA LEU A 52 -9.92 3.34 6.50
C LEU A 52 -11.18 3.88 5.84
N THR A 53 -10.91 4.73 4.84
CA THR A 53 -11.88 5.17 3.86
C THR A 53 -11.49 4.58 2.51
N VAL A 54 -12.29 3.66 2.00
CA VAL A 54 -12.31 3.38 0.56
C VAL A 54 -13.40 4.23 -0.03
N PHE A 55 -13.05 5.05 -1.00
CA PHE A 55 -14.02 5.73 -1.82
C PHE A 55 -14.01 5.09 -3.20
N SER A 56 -15.20 4.89 -3.77
CA SER A 56 -15.34 4.49 -5.17
C SER A 56 -14.94 5.68 -6.04
N ARG A 57 -14.06 5.47 -7.03
CA ARG A 57 -13.76 6.49 -8.06
C ARG A 57 -14.78 6.54 -9.19
N GLY A 58 -15.81 5.70 -9.09
CA GLY A 58 -16.92 5.67 -10.02
C GLY A 58 -16.81 4.55 -11.04
N GLU A 59 -17.85 4.52 -11.85
CA GLU A 59 -18.02 3.65 -13.00
C GLU A 59 -17.18 4.16 -14.16
N LEU A 60 -16.29 3.32 -14.70
CA LEU A 60 -15.42 3.72 -15.80
C LEU A 60 -16.09 3.65 -17.16
N LEU A 61 -17.39 3.32 -17.19
CA LEU A 61 -18.15 3.12 -18.41
C LEU A 61 -19.40 4.00 -18.44
N SER A 62 -19.27 5.16 -19.08
CA SER A 62 -20.37 5.74 -19.87
C SER A 62 -19.87 6.03 -21.28
N GLY A 63 -19.39 4.98 -21.95
CA GLY A 63 -19.07 4.93 -23.38
C GLY A 63 -17.93 5.85 -23.88
N PRO A 64 -17.01 5.35 -24.72
CA PRO A 64 -16.21 6.25 -25.56
C PRO A 64 -17.16 7.02 -26.50
N GLY A 65 -17.20 8.35 -26.37
CA GLY A 65 -18.15 9.19 -27.09
C GLY A 65 -18.21 8.92 -28.60
N SER A 66 -19.36 8.45 -29.10
CA SER A 66 -19.82 8.43 -30.50
C SER A 66 -18.83 8.03 -31.61
N GLY A 67 -17.76 7.30 -31.29
CA GLY A 67 -16.65 7.05 -32.23
C GLY A 67 -16.14 5.62 -32.26
N THR A 68 -16.52 4.75 -31.32
CA THR A 68 -16.21 3.32 -31.40
C THR A 68 -17.37 2.56 -32.07
N PRO A 69 -17.10 1.50 -32.85
CA PRO A 69 -18.16 0.81 -33.60
C PRO A 69 -19.07 -0.08 -32.75
N TYR A 70 -18.81 -0.27 -31.45
CA TYR A 70 -19.37 -1.38 -30.66
C TYR A 70 -20.10 -0.87 -29.41
N THR A 71 -21.19 -0.15 -29.63
CA THR A 71 -22.04 0.42 -28.58
C THR A 71 -23.03 -0.64 -28.09
N ALA A 72 -22.65 -1.46 -27.11
CA ALA A 72 -23.53 -2.24 -26.20
C ALA A 72 -22.79 -3.34 -25.40
N ASP A 73 -21.51 -3.64 -25.66
CA ASP A 73 -20.79 -4.76 -25.05
C ASP A 73 -19.53 -4.29 -24.28
N PHE A 74 -19.74 -3.59 -23.16
CA PHE A 74 -18.74 -3.07 -22.22
C PHE A 74 -18.35 -4.09 -21.13
N ASP A 75 -18.14 -5.33 -21.54
CA ASP A 75 -18.08 -6.46 -20.62
C ASP A 75 -16.82 -6.40 -19.72
N GLY A 76 -17.04 -6.66 -18.43
CA GLY A 76 -16.07 -6.63 -17.34
C GLY A 76 -15.85 -8.03 -16.76
N SER A 77 -15.96 -9.06 -17.61
CA SER A 77 -15.81 -10.46 -17.24
C SER A 77 -14.38 -10.84 -16.83
N ALA A 78 -13.39 -10.03 -17.23
CA ALA A 78 -12.01 -10.15 -16.82
C ALA A 78 -11.43 -8.74 -16.60
N VAL A 79 -10.66 -8.57 -15.53
CA VAL A 79 -10.01 -7.30 -15.21
C VAL A 79 -8.59 -7.56 -14.71
N ALA A 80 -7.66 -6.67 -15.05
CA ALA A 80 -6.30 -6.66 -14.50
C ALA A 80 -5.85 -5.23 -14.26
N VAL A 81 -5.04 -4.99 -13.24
CA VAL A 81 -4.46 -3.68 -12.94
C VAL A 81 -3.02 -3.84 -12.49
N ASP A 82 -2.14 -3.01 -13.04
CA ASP A 82 -0.79 -2.84 -12.52
C ASP A 82 -0.32 -1.39 -12.65
N GLY A 83 0.15 -0.82 -11.55
CA GLY A 83 0.54 0.58 -11.43
C GLY A 83 -0.51 1.54 -12.00
N ASN A 84 -0.19 2.14 -13.16
CA ASN A 84 -1.01 3.15 -13.83
C ASN A 84 -1.87 2.59 -14.98
N TRP A 85 -1.86 1.28 -15.20
CA TRP A 85 -2.60 0.64 -16.28
C TRP A 85 -3.68 -0.29 -15.73
N MET A 86 -4.85 -0.21 -16.36
CA MET A 86 -5.98 -1.08 -16.07
C MET A 86 -6.53 -1.63 -17.37
N VAL A 87 -6.87 -2.92 -17.34
CA VAL A 87 -7.28 -3.72 -18.48
C VAL A 87 -8.65 -4.30 -18.18
N VAL A 88 -9.59 -4.15 -19.12
CA VAL A 88 -10.96 -4.66 -19.01
C VAL A 88 -11.25 -5.52 -20.24
N GLY A 89 -11.49 -6.81 -20.02
CA GLY A 89 -11.78 -7.79 -21.08
C GLY A 89 -13.27 -7.95 -21.32
N ALA A 90 -13.67 -7.83 -22.59
CA ALA A 90 -15.03 -7.92 -23.06
C ALA A 90 -15.19 -9.01 -24.13
N PRO A 91 -15.18 -10.31 -23.75
CA PRO A 91 -15.22 -11.44 -24.68
C PRO A 91 -16.50 -11.54 -25.51
N GLY A 92 -17.62 -11.01 -25.00
CA GLY A 92 -18.88 -10.94 -25.75
C GLY A 92 -18.95 -9.81 -26.78
N ALA A 93 -17.92 -8.96 -26.88
CA ALA A 93 -17.97 -7.81 -27.77
C ALA A 93 -17.99 -8.22 -29.26
N ASP A 94 -18.92 -7.63 -30.00
CA ASP A 94 -19.03 -7.80 -31.45
C ASP A 94 -17.98 -6.99 -32.24
N ALA A 95 -16.73 -7.00 -31.76
CA ALA A 95 -15.67 -6.05 -32.10
C ALA A 95 -14.84 -6.38 -33.36
N GLY A 96 -14.97 -7.60 -33.90
CA GLY A 96 -14.23 -8.08 -35.06
C GLY A 96 -12.75 -8.37 -34.79
N SER A 97 -11.92 -8.25 -35.82
CA SER A 97 -10.47 -8.45 -35.72
C SER A 97 -9.69 -7.22 -36.17
N THR A 98 -8.42 -7.11 -35.75
CA THR A 98 -7.50 -6.03 -36.18
C THR A 98 -7.43 -5.86 -37.70
N ASN A 99 -7.59 -6.97 -38.44
CA ASN A 99 -7.53 -7.01 -39.89
C ASN A 99 -8.90 -6.76 -40.56
N ASN A 100 -9.99 -6.67 -39.79
CA ASN A 100 -11.33 -6.36 -40.28
C ASN A 100 -12.24 -5.71 -39.20
N PRO A 101 -11.98 -4.47 -38.76
CA PRO A 101 -12.81 -3.79 -37.77
C PRO A 101 -14.10 -3.28 -38.43
N GLY A 102 -15.23 -3.97 -38.23
CA GLY A 102 -16.56 -3.50 -38.67
C GLY A 102 -17.42 -4.48 -39.50
N GLY A 103 -17.08 -5.77 -39.54
CA GLY A 103 -17.97 -6.82 -40.05
C GLY A 103 -18.97 -7.31 -39.00
N ASN A 104 -19.88 -8.22 -39.39
CA ASN A 104 -20.83 -8.85 -38.45
C ASN A 104 -20.12 -10.00 -37.73
N TYR A 105 -19.58 -9.72 -36.55
CA TYR A 105 -18.76 -10.65 -35.78
C TYR A 105 -19.41 -10.87 -34.43
N VAL A 106 -20.14 -11.97 -34.28
CA VAL A 106 -20.79 -12.31 -33.03
C VAL A 106 -19.74 -12.81 -32.03
N ASP A 107 -19.67 -12.22 -30.84
CA ASP A 107 -18.83 -12.66 -29.71
C ASP A 107 -17.33 -12.82 -30.03
N SER A 108 -16.79 -11.94 -30.88
CA SER A 108 -15.36 -11.97 -31.23
C SER A 108 -14.42 -11.53 -30.11
N GLY A 109 -14.93 -10.67 -29.24
CA GLY A 109 -14.25 -10.14 -28.07
C GLY A 109 -13.34 -8.93 -28.31
N ALA A 110 -13.16 -8.13 -27.27
CA ALA A 110 -12.28 -6.96 -27.22
C ALA A 110 -11.62 -6.82 -25.84
N VAL A 111 -10.56 -6.00 -25.77
CA VAL A 111 -9.97 -5.53 -24.51
C VAL A 111 -9.88 -4.02 -24.53
N TYR A 112 -10.27 -3.38 -23.44
CA TYR A 112 -10.20 -1.93 -23.25
C TYR A 112 -9.11 -1.60 -22.23
N LEU A 113 -8.21 -0.68 -22.58
CA LEU A 113 -7.15 -0.20 -21.70
C LEU A 113 -7.44 1.21 -21.22
N TYR A 114 -7.18 1.41 -19.94
CA TYR A 114 -7.31 2.67 -19.24
C TYR A 114 -6.00 3.01 -18.57
N ARG A 115 -5.70 4.31 -18.53
CA ARG A 115 -4.52 4.84 -17.86
C ARG A 115 -4.92 5.77 -16.73
N ARG A 116 -4.22 5.67 -15.60
CA ARG A 116 -4.35 6.56 -14.46
C ARG A 116 -3.71 7.92 -14.78
N PHE A 117 -4.42 8.99 -14.45
CA PHE A 117 -3.97 10.36 -14.49
C PHE A 117 -4.00 10.93 -13.09
N ASP A 118 -2.82 11.26 -12.58
CA ASP A 118 -2.61 11.85 -11.26
C ASP A 118 -3.02 13.29 -11.11
N ASN A 119 -3.48 13.93 -12.18
CA ASN A 119 -3.82 15.36 -12.21
C ASN A 119 -2.70 16.27 -11.65
N GLY A 120 -1.44 15.82 -11.71
CA GLY A 120 -0.27 16.51 -11.17
C GLY A 120 -0.07 16.33 -9.66
N THR A 121 -0.78 15.38 -9.04
CA THR A 121 -0.72 15.06 -7.61
C THR A 121 -0.46 13.55 -7.39
N PRO A 122 0.78 13.06 -7.62
CA PRO A 122 1.12 11.63 -7.64
C PRO A 122 0.77 10.83 -6.37
N HIS A 123 0.56 11.51 -5.24
CA HIS A 123 0.29 10.90 -3.94
C HIS A 123 -1.11 11.22 -3.39
N ASN A 124 -1.88 12.07 -4.09
CA ASN A 124 -3.27 12.31 -3.74
C ASN A 124 -4.14 11.37 -4.54
N LEU A 125 -4.22 10.11 -4.12
CA LEU A 125 -4.97 9.15 -4.91
C LEU A 125 -6.40 9.67 -5.14
N ASN A 126 -6.98 10.30 -4.12
CA ASN A 126 -7.95 11.42 -4.07
C ASN A 126 -8.57 11.98 -5.36
N ASP A 127 -7.74 12.49 -6.26
CA ASP A 127 -8.16 13.19 -7.46
C ASP A 127 -7.75 12.46 -8.75
N ASP A 128 -7.14 11.28 -8.65
CA ASP A 128 -6.83 10.44 -9.80
C ASP A 128 -8.04 10.16 -10.67
N THR A 129 -7.83 10.18 -11.97
CA THR A 129 -8.85 9.75 -12.93
C THR A 129 -8.30 8.65 -13.82
N TRP A 130 -9.15 7.73 -14.21
CA TRP A 130 -8.81 6.72 -15.22
C TRP A 130 -9.42 7.16 -16.54
N ALA A 131 -8.60 7.29 -17.57
CA ALA A 131 -9.08 7.61 -18.91
C ALA A 131 -8.80 6.48 -19.88
N TYR A 132 -9.77 6.23 -20.76
CA TYR A 132 -9.63 5.28 -21.87
C TYR A 132 -8.43 5.68 -22.75
N GLN A 133 -7.61 4.70 -23.11
CA GLN A 133 -6.43 4.89 -23.96
C GLN A 133 -6.50 4.08 -25.26
N GLN A 134 -6.81 2.79 -25.22
CA GLN A 134 -6.79 1.91 -26.41
C GLN A 134 -7.80 0.77 -26.32
N THR A 135 -8.30 0.34 -27.47
CA THR A 135 -9.00 -0.93 -27.64
C THR A 135 -8.08 -1.90 -28.39
N LEU A 136 -7.90 -3.09 -27.84
CA LEU A 136 -7.26 -4.21 -28.53
C LEU A 136 -8.36 -5.13 -29.09
N LEU A 137 -8.17 -5.52 -30.35
CA LEU A 137 -9.00 -6.49 -31.04
C LEU A 137 -8.21 -7.76 -31.27
N ASN A 138 -8.91 -8.85 -31.51
CA ASN A 138 -8.29 -10.11 -31.87
C ASN A 138 -7.32 -9.92 -33.07
N PRO A 139 -6.03 -10.28 -32.93
CA PRO A 139 -5.04 -10.09 -33.98
C PRO A 139 -5.16 -11.11 -35.14
N GLY A 140 -6.08 -12.07 -35.04
CA GLY A 140 -6.28 -13.14 -36.02
C GLY A 140 -6.68 -12.69 -37.43
N ASN A 141 -6.33 -13.55 -38.38
CA ASN A 141 -6.67 -13.43 -39.80
C ASN A 141 -7.81 -14.39 -40.23
N GLY A 142 -8.30 -15.23 -39.32
CA GLY A 142 -9.46 -16.10 -39.49
C GLY A 142 -10.80 -15.39 -39.24
N ASP A 143 -11.89 -16.14 -39.32
CA ASP A 143 -13.23 -15.67 -38.93
C ASP A 143 -13.29 -15.57 -37.39
N PRO A 144 -13.37 -14.36 -36.80
CA PRO A 144 -13.24 -14.19 -35.36
C PRO A 144 -14.56 -14.49 -34.61
N ILE A 145 -15.59 -15.00 -35.27
CA ILE A 145 -16.89 -15.30 -34.64
C ILE A 145 -16.71 -16.29 -33.50
N GLY A 146 -17.09 -15.85 -32.29
CA GLY A 146 -17.03 -16.65 -31.07
C GLY A 146 -15.63 -16.84 -30.50
N ASP A 147 -14.61 -16.15 -31.01
CA ASP A 147 -13.22 -16.30 -30.54
C ASP A 147 -13.04 -15.90 -29.06
N GLN A 148 -13.91 -15.01 -28.54
CA GLN A 148 -13.92 -14.51 -27.16
C GLN A 148 -12.57 -13.93 -26.72
N PHE A 149 -11.97 -13.08 -27.56
CA PHE A 149 -10.77 -12.33 -27.17
C PHE A 149 -11.04 -11.44 -25.96
N GLY A 150 -10.19 -11.50 -24.94
CA GLY A 150 -10.43 -10.81 -23.66
C GLY A 150 -11.17 -11.65 -22.63
N ALA A 151 -11.36 -12.96 -22.87
CA ALA A 151 -11.95 -13.88 -21.89
C ALA A 151 -11.13 -14.02 -20.60
N SER A 152 -9.81 -13.79 -20.68
CA SER A 152 -8.91 -13.65 -19.55
C SER A 152 -7.83 -12.63 -19.90
N VAL A 153 -7.39 -11.86 -18.91
CA VAL A 153 -6.36 -10.82 -19.07
C VAL A 153 -5.47 -10.81 -17.83
N ASP A 154 -4.19 -10.50 -18.03
CA ASP A 154 -3.26 -10.21 -16.94
C ASP A 154 -2.16 -9.23 -17.41
N ILE A 155 -1.62 -8.43 -16.51
CA ILE A 155 -0.68 -7.34 -16.80
C ILE A 155 0.44 -7.28 -15.76
N ASP A 156 1.68 -7.15 -16.23
CA ASP A 156 2.85 -6.94 -15.39
C ASP A 156 3.75 -5.89 -16.04
N GLY A 157 3.81 -4.71 -15.43
CA GLY A 157 4.57 -3.55 -15.88
C GLY A 157 4.27 -3.17 -17.33
N ASP A 158 5.21 -3.52 -18.21
CA ASP A 158 5.18 -3.20 -19.64
C ASP A 158 4.64 -4.35 -20.51
N LYS A 159 4.13 -5.43 -19.90
CA LYS A 159 3.60 -6.60 -20.61
C LYS A 159 2.16 -6.88 -20.23
N LEU A 160 1.41 -7.32 -21.24
CA LEU A 160 0.02 -7.69 -21.13
C LEU A 160 -0.18 -9.03 -21.82
N ILE A 161 -0.91 -9.95 -21.19
CA ILE A 161 -1.38 -11.17 -21.83
C ILE A 161 -2.90 -11.17 -21.94
N VAL A 162 -3.41 -11.58 -23.10
CA VAL A 162 -4.84 -11.69 -23.38
C VAL A 162 -5.18 -13.07 -23.90
N GLY A 163 -6.10 -13.76 -23.23
CA GLY A 163 -6.66 -15.04 -23.65
C GLY A 163 -7.82 -14.89 -24.65
N ALA A 164 -7.90 -15.83 -25.59
CA ALA A 164 -9.01 -15.97 -26.53
C ALA A 164 -9.39 -17.45 -26.66
N THR A 165 -10.31 -17.89 -25.80
CA THR A 165 -10.63 -19.30 -25.50
C THR A 165 -10.94 -20.14 -26.73
N PHE A 166 -11.54 -19.54 -27.76
CA PHE A 166 -12.03 -20.24 -28.93
C PHE A 166 -11.33 -19.83 -30.22
N SER A 167 -10.23 -19.06 -30.11
CA SER A 167 -9.67 -18.42 -31.29
C SER A 167 -9.24 -19.36 -32.39
N GLY A 168 -9.71 -19.11 -33.61
CA GLY A 168 -9.30 -19.80 -34.84
C GLY A 168 -7.91 -19.41 -35.36
N HIS A 169 -7.07 -18.73 -34.57
CA HIS A 169 -5.73 -18.27 -34.97
C HIS A 169 -4.77 -19.41 -35.34
N THR A 170 -5.06 -20.65 -34.95
CA THR A 170 -4.24 -21.83 -35.24
C THR A 170 -5.07 -22.93 -35.91
N ALA A 171 -4.47 -24.10 -36.18
CA ALA A 171 -5.21 -25.28 -36.61
C ALA A 171 -6.23 -25.80 -35.55
N TYR A 172 -6.17 -25.27 -34.33
CA TYR A 172 -7.01 -25.63 -33.18
C TYR A 172 -7.56 -24.37 -32.50
N PRO A 173 -8.78 -24.41 -31.94
CA PRO A 173 -9.35 -23.26 -31.26
C PRO A 173 -8.64 -23.00 -29.93
N GLY A 174 -8.43 -21.73 -29.63
CA GLY A 174 -7.80 -21.23 -28.42
C GLY A 174 -6.42 -20.64 -28.68
N ALA A 175 -6.18 -19.42 -28.19
CA ALA A 175 -4.90 -18.73 -28.25
C ALA A 175 -4.72 -17.82 -27.02
N ALA A 176 -3.48 -17.44 -26.74
CA ALA A 176 -3.17 -16.30 -25.87
C ALA A 176 -2.21 -15.36 -26.60
N PHE A 177 -2.30 -14.06 -26.35
CA PHE A 177 -1.58 -13.04 -27.08
C PHE A 177 -0.83 -12.14 -26.10
N VAL A 178 0.48 -12.00 -26.29
CA VAL A 178 1.33 -11.11 -25.50
C VAL A 178 1.48 -9.79 -26.24
N TYR A 179 1.25 -8.71 -25.50
CA TYR A 179 1.42 -7.34 -25.92
C TYR A 179 2.53 -6.69 -25.09
N GLN A 180 3.25 -5.78 -25.72
CA GLN A 180 4.32 -4.98 -25.11
C GLN A 180 3.93 -3.50 -25.22
N LEU A 181 4.12 -2.77 -24.12
CA LEU A 181 3.98 -1.32 -24.08
C LEU A 181 5.12 -0.67 -24.86
N ASP A 182 4.78 0.17 -25.82
CA ASP A 182 5.67 1.11 -26.47
C ASP A 182 5.42 2.51 -25.88
N ASP A 183 6.24 2.90 -24.90
CA ASP A 183 6.15 4.16 -24.14
C ASP A 183 6.68 5.37 -24.93
N ASN A 184 7.18 5.20 -26.17
CA ASN A 184 7.71 6.25 -27.06
C ASN A 184 8.78 7.21 -26.45
N GLY A 185 9.19 6.99 -25.19
CA GLY A 185 10.16 7.78 -24.43
C GLY A 185 9.77 9.23 -24.20
N THR A 186 8.48 9.60 -24.33
CA THR A 186 8.03 10.97 -24.12
C THR A 186 7.25 11.11 -22.81
N PRO A 187 7.30 12.27 -22.13
CA PRO A 187 6.42 12.52 -20.99
C PRO A 187 4.93 12.60 -21.38
N SER A 188 4.62 12.61 -22.69
CA SER A 188 3.25 12.73 -23.19
C SER A 188 2.61 11.35 -23.23
N LEU A 189 1.87 11.06 -22.18
CA LEU A 189 1.12 9.80 -21.98
C LEU A 189 0.06 9.44 -23.03
N LEU A 190 -0.06 10.22 -24.11
CA LEU A 190 -1.01 10.10 -25.21
C LEU A 190 -0.44 9.37 -26.44
N ASP A 191 0.89 9.19 -26.51
CA ASP A 191 1.52 8.48 -27.63
C ASP A 191 1.90 7.02 -27.30
N ASP A 192 1.78 6.59 -26.04
CA ASP A 192 1.93 5.19 -25.66
C ASP A 192 0.97 4.28 -26.41
N SER A 193 1.45 3.09 -26.79
CA SER A 193 0.62 2.07 -27.43
C SER A 193 0.99 0.66 -26.99
N TRP A 194 -0.02 -0.19 -26.84
CA TRP A 194 0.17 -1.61 -26.60
C TRP A 194 0.18 -2.37 -27.92
N ASN A 195 1.30 -3.00 -28.23
CA ASN A 195 1.54 -3.67 -29.50
C ASN A 195 1.65 -5.18 -29.31
N MET A 196 0.94 -5.96 -30.11
CA MET A 196 1.04 -7.43 -30.08
C MET A 196 2.44 -7.85 -30.53
N VAL A 197 3.15 -8.60 -29.68
CA VAL A 197 4.49 -9.10 -29.97
C VAL A 197 4.51 -10.61 -30.17
N ARG A 198 3.55 -11.35 -29.60
CA ARG A 198 3.53 -12.81 -29.69
C ARG A 198 2.13 -13.41 -29.63
N ALA A 199 1.87 -14.41 -30.47
CA ALA A 199 0.78 -15.36 -30.27
C ALA A 199 1.36 -16.63 -29.63
N LEU A 200 0.84 -17.00 -28.46
CA LEU A 200 1.15 -18.24 -27.76
C LEU A 200 0.20 -19.32 -28.23
N THR A 201 0.78 -20.43 -28.66
CA THR A 201 0.08 -21.54 -29.30
C THR A 201 0.74 -22.85 -28.88
N ARG A 202 -0.01 -23.95 -28.90
CA ARG A 202 0.52 -25.27 -28.54
C ARG A 202 1.37 -25.87 -29.65
N THR A 203 2.50 -26.47 -29.27
CA THR A 203 3.36 -27.25 -30.19
C THR A 203 2.79 -28.60 -30.62
N VAL A 204 1.80 -29.14 -29.90
CA VAL A 204 1.24 -30.48 -30.16
C VAL A 204 -0.26 -30.41 -30.36
N VAL A 205 -0.73 -31.20 -31.34
CA VAL A 205 -2.15 -31.41 -31.64
C VAL A 205 -2.88 -31.93 -30.40
N PRO A 206 -3.91 -31.23 -29.90
CA PRO A 206 -4.69 -31.71 -28.79
C PRO A 206 -5.52 -32.93 -29.19
N SER A 207 -5.80 -33.79 -28.21
CA SER A 207 -6.66 -34.97 -28.41
C SER A 207 -8.14 -34.61 -28.57
N PHE A 208 -8.52 -33.37 -28.24
CA PHE A 208 -9.86 -32.81 -28.38
C PHE A 208 -9.80 -31.46 -29.09
N ASN A 209 -10.81 -31.21 -29.92
CA ASN A 209 -10.86 -30.02 -30.76
C ASN A 209 -11.29 -28.76 -29.99
N GLN A 210 -11.46 -28.82 -28.66
CA GLN A 210 -11.92 -27.70 -27.80
C GLN A 210 -11.41 -27.92 -26.37
N ASP A 211 -10.11 -27.79 -26.20
CA ASP A 211 -9.41 -27.95 -24.92
C ASP A 211 -9.33 -26.66 -24.08
N PHE A 212 -9.83 -25.54 -24.62
CA PHE A 212 -10.00 -24.23 -23.99
C PHE A 212 -8.65 -23.58 -23.62
N PHE A 213 -7.73 -23.49 -24.59
CA PHE A 213 -6.50 -22.70 -24.40
C PHE A 213 -6.83 -21.24 -24.14
N GLY A 214 -6.13 -20.59 -23.22
CA GLY A 214 -6.33 -19.16 -23.01
C GLY A 214 -7.63 -18.84 -22.28
N ASN A 215 -8.27 -19.84 -21.65
CA ASN A 215 -9.40 -19.58 -20.75
C ASN A 215 -8.95 -18.88 -19.45
N SER A 216 -7.69 -19.08 -19.07
CA SER A 216 -7.03 -18.42 -17.95
C SER A 216 -5.58 -18.16 -18.37
N VAL A 217 -5.08 -16.97 -18.02
CA VAL A 217 -3.73 -16.50 -18.35
C VAL A 217 -3.15 -15.78 -17.15
N ALA A 218 -1.83 -15.82 -17.03
CA ALA A 218 -1.06 -14.99 -16.10
C ALA A 218 0.31 -14.68 -16.69
N ILE A 219 0.93 -13.56 -16.34
CA ILE A 219 2.26 -13.15 -16.82
C ILE A 219 3.05 -12.48 -15.69
N SER A 220 4.33 -12.85 -15.57
CA SER A 220 5.29 -12.17 -14.70
C SER A 220 6.65 -12.16 -15.39
N GLY A 221 7.18 -10.97 -15.63
CA GLY A 221 8.37 -10.68 -16.40
C GLY A 221 8.40 -11.41 -17.74
N ASN A 222 9.35 -12.33 -17.86
CA ASN A 222 9.59 -13.09 -19.08
C ASN A 222 8.76 -14.40 -19.16
N THR A 223 7.87 -14.66 -18.21
CA THR A 223 7.13 -15.92 -18.07
C THR A 223 5.62 -15.70 -18.20
N ALA A 224 4.98 -16.45 -19.10
CA ALA A 224 3.53 -16.48 -19.24
C ALA A 224 2.97 -17.88 -18.97
N VAL A 225 1.83 -17.93 -18.29
CA VAL A 225 1.13 -19.16 -17.93
C VAL A 225 -0.23 -19.18 -18.60
N VAL A 226 -0.59 -20.29 -19.23
CA VAL A 226 -1.84 -20.43 -19.98
C VAL A 226 -2.54 -21.74 -19.62
N GLY A 227 -3.78 -21.63 -19.17
CA GLY A 227 -4.65 -22.76 -18.86
C GLY A 227 -5.25 -23.43 -20.11
N ALA A 228 -5.39 -24.75 -20.05
CA ALA A 228 -6.11 -25.57 -21.03
C ALA A 228 -6.91 -26.66 -20.30
N GLN A 229 -8.01 -26.24 -19.64
CA GLN A 229 -8.73 -27.09 -18.69
C GLN A 229 -9.32 -28.38 -19.27
N PHE A 230 -9.52 -28.49 -20.58
CA PHE A 230 -10.06 -29.70 -21.21
C PHE A 230 -9.00 -30.50 -21.96
N ASP A 231 -7.72 -30.11 -21.88
CA ASP A 231 -6.66 -30.84 -22.52
C ASP A 231 -6.51 -32.25 -21.93
N GLY A 232 -6.42 -33.24 -22.83
CA GLY A 232 -6.51 -34.65 -22.53
C GLY A 232 -5.17 -35.38 -22.44
N GLN A 233 -4.05 -34.65 -22.33
CA GLN A 233 -2.69 -35.23 -22.37
C GLN A 233 -2.34 -36.11 -21.15
N GLY A 234 -3.25 -36.30 -20.19
CA GLY A 234 -3.13 -37.23 -19.06
C GLY A 234 -4.31 -38.19 -18.90
N GLY A 235 -5.31 -38.14 -19.80
CA GLY A 235 -6.61 -38.79 -19.65
C GLY A 235 -7.74 -37.89 -20.16
N TYR A 236 -9.00 -38.33 -20.09
CA TYR A 236 -10.13 -37.52 -20.53
C TYR A 236 -10.29 -36.27 -19.64
N GLN A 237 -10.18 -35.07 -20.23
CA GLN A 237 -10.36 -33.76 -19.57
C GLN A 237 -9.57 -33.59 -18.26
N THR A 238 -8.34 -34.12 -18.20
CA THR A 238 -7.47 -33.97 -17.03
C THR A 238 -7.01 -32.53 -16.83
N GLY A 239 -6.97 -31.76 -17.92
CA GLY A 239 -6.44 -30.40 -17.96
C GLY A 239 -4.91 -30.37 -18.06
N THR A 240 -4.36 -29.25 -18.54
CA THR A 240 -2.92 -29.00 -18.65
C THR A 240 -2.66 -27.50 -18.50
N VAL A 241 -1.55 -27.15 -17.86
CA VAL A 241 -1.05 -25.77 -17.78
C VAL A 241 0.16 -25.66 -18.67
N TYR A 242 0.20 -24.65 -19.53
CA TYR A 242 1.31 -24.37 -20.44
C TYR A 242 2.07 -23.17 -19.91
N VAL A 243 3.38 -23.28 -19.78
CA VAL A 243 4.28 -22.19 -19.40
C VAL A 243 5.12 -21.82 -20.59
N PHE A 244 5.20 -20.53 -20.86
CA PHE A 244 5.99 -19.95 -21.93
C PHE A 244 7.05 -19.04 -21.33
N ASP A 245 8.31 -19.29 -21.65
CA ASP A 245 9.44 -18.49 -21.18
C ASP A 245 10.10 -17.82 -22.38
N SER A 246 10.16 -16.49 -22.38
CA SER A 246 10.90 -15.70 -23.37
C SER A 246 12.37 -15.56 -22.97
N GLU A 247 13.27 -15.65 -23.96
CA GLU A 247 14.70 -15.43 -23.72
C GLU A 247 15.00 -13.93 -23.61
N LEU A 248 15.75 -13.53 -22.58
CA LEU A 248 16.20 -12.14 -22.38
C LEU A 248 15.03 -11.12 -22.32
N ASP A 249 13.86 -11.56 -21.87
CA ASP A 249 12.62 -10.77 -21.83
C ASP A 249 12.13 -10.28 -23.22
N ASP A 250 12.56 -10.96 -24.29
CA ASP A 250 12.16 -10.65 -25.67
C ASP A 250 11.09 -11.65 -26.19
N TRP A 251 9.82 -11.28 -26.02
CA TRP A 251 8.69 -12.05 -26.53
C TRP A 251 8.60 -12.14 -28.06
N SER A 252 9.29 -11.26 -28.78
CA SER A 252 9.40 -11.34 -30.25
C SER A 252 10.42 -12.40 -30.71
N GLY A 253 11.32 -12.80 -29.81
CA GLY A 253 12.39 -13.76 -30.04
C GLY A 253 11.99 -15.22 -29.79
N THR A 254 12.93 -15.97 -29.23
CA THR A 254 12.74 -17.38 -28.87
C THR A 254 11.84 -17.49 -27.64
N VAL A 255 10.82 -18.36 -27.72
CA VAL A 255 9.93 -18.67 -26.61
C VAL A 255 9.90 -20.18 -26.44
N HIS A 256 10.11 -20.65 -25.21
CA HIS A 256 10.09 -22.06 -24.84
C HIS A 256 8.74 -22.44 -24.25
N GLU A 257 8.26 -23.65 -24.56
CA GLU A 257 6.99 -24.16 -24.04
C GLU A 257 7.26 -25.33 -23.09
N THR A 258 6.78 -25.21 -21.85
CA THR A 258 6.75 -26.28 -20.85
C THR A 258 5.30 -26.68 -20.56
N LYS A 259 5.05 -27.99 -20.42
CA LYS A 259 3.72 -28.52 -20.08
C LYS A 259 3.73 -29.04 -18.66
N ILE A 260 2.90 -28.43 -17.82
CA ILE A 260 2.72 -28.79 -16.42
C ILE A 260 1.45 -29.63 -16.28
N LYS A 261 1.57 -30.73 -15.53
CA LYS A 261 0.48 -31.64 -15.16
C LYS A 261 0.59 -31.96 -13.68
N ALA A 262 -0.55 -32.27 -13.06
CA ALA A 262 -0.55 -32.89 -11.74
C ALA A 262 0.21 -34.22 -11.79
N ASN A 263 0.96 -34.53 -10.72
CA ASN A 263 1.67 -35.81 -10.56
C ASN A 263 0.75 -37.03 -10.65
N SER A 264 -0.52 -36.83 -10.26
CA SER A 264 -1.58 -37.83 -10.36
C SER A 264 -2.78 -37.23 -11.12
N PRO A 265 -2.71 -37.16 -12.46
CA PRO A 265 -3.79 -36.58 -13.25
C PRO A 265 -5.03 -37.47 -13.15
N SER A 266 -6.18 -36.85 -12.87
CA SER A 266 -7.44 -37.55 -12.65
C SER A 266 -8.47 -37.18 -13.71
N TYR A 267 -9.32 -38.15 -14.04
CA TYR A 267 -10.43 -37.99 -14.99
C TYR A 267 -11.25 -36.73 -14.65
N ASP A 268 -11.46 -35.88 -15.66
CA ASP A 268 -12.28 -34.65 -15.54
C ASP A 268 -11.84 -33.73 -14.40
N ALA A 269 -10.55 -33.72 -14.03
CA ALA A 269 -10.02 -32.84 -13.00
C ALA A 269 -9.96 -31.36 -13.42
N ARG A 270 -9.79 -31.12 -14.73
CA ARG A 270 -9.75 -29.79 -15.34
C ARG A 270 -8.69 -28.86 -14.77
N LEU A 271 -7.47 -29.38 -14.57
CA LEU A 271 -6.33 -28.56 -14.19
C LEU A 271 -6.10 -27.42 -15.20
N GLY A 272 -5.84 -26.21 -14.70
CA GLY A 272 -5.70 -25.01 -15.53
C GLY A 272 -7.03 -24.33 -15.83
N GLY A 273 -8.10 -24.66 -15.08
CA GLY A 273 -9.35 -23.87 -15.11
C GLY A 273 -9.13 -22.43 -14.61
N ALA A 274 -8.21 -22.26 -13.67
CA ALA A 274 -7.66 -20.98 -13.23
C ALA A 274 -6.15 -21.16 -13.01
N VAL A 275 -5.34 -20.15 -13.35
CA VAL A 275 -3.88 -20.14 -13.18
C VAL A 275 -3.45 -18.77 -12.68
N ASP A 276 -2.36 -18.73 -11.93
CA ASP A 276 -1.65 -17.49 -11.60
C ASP A 276 -0.16 -17.78 -11.32
N ILE A 277 0.70 -16.76 -11.42
CA ILE A 277 2.15 -16.86 -11.19
C ILE A 277 2.61 -15.77 -10.21
N SER A 278 3.49 -16.12 -9.27
CA SER A 278 3.99 -15.18 -8.28
C SER A 278 4.78 -14.06 -8.93
N ALA A 279 4.81 -12.88 -8.29
CA ALA A 279 5.51 -11.69 -8.79
C ALA A 279 7.02 -11.90 -9.02
N ASP A 280 7.63 -12.88 -8.35
CA ASP A 280 9.03 -13.28 -8.55
C ASP A 280 9.23 -14.30 -9.70
N GLY A 281 8.15 -14.72 -10.36
CA GLY A 281 8.16 -15.65 -11.50
C GLY A 281 8.48 -17.11 -11.15
N ASN A 282 8.53 -17.48 -9.87
CA ASN A 282 9.05 -18.79 -9.42
C ASN A 282 7.98 -19.81 -9.03
N THR A 283 6.77 -19.37 -8.68
CA THR A 283 5.70 -20.25 -8.21
C THR A 283 4.45 -20.06 -9.04
N ILE A 284 3.90 -21.15 -9.57
CA ILE A 284 2.61 -21.18 -10.26
C ILE A 284 1.58 -21.85 -9.36
N ILE A 285 0.40 -21.27 -9.26
CA ILE A 285 -0.78 -21.92 -8.71
C ILE A 285 -1.77 -22.26 -9.82
N ALA A 286 -2.38 -23.44 -9.74
CA ALA A 286 -3.39 -23.88 -10.72
C ALA A 286 -4.57 -24.60 -10.07
N GLY A 287 -5.77 -24.23 -10.50
CA GLY A 287 -7.04 -24.81 -10.08
C GLY A 287 -7.47 -26.02 -10.91
N ALA A 288 -8.05 -27.02 -10.25
CA ALA A 288 -8.65 -28.23 -10.82
C ALA A 288 -10.04 -28.45 -10.19
N SER A 289 -10.95 -27.52 -10.47
CA SER A 289 -12.18 -27.31 -9.70
C SER A 289 -13.18 -28.48 -9.74
N THR A 290 -13.06 -29.39 -10.70
CA THR A 290 -13.94 -30.57 -10.83
C THR A 290 -13.31 -31.86 -10.31
N TYR A 291 -12.08 -31.81 -9.81
CA TYR A 291 -11.36 -32.96 -9.27
C TYR A 291 -12.21 -33.78 -8.28
N ASN A 292 -12.15 -35.11 -8.43
CA ASN A 292 -12.79 -36.11 -7.58
C ASN A 292 -14.32 -35.93 -7.43
N GLY A 293 -15.02 -35.55 -8.49
CA GLY A 293 -16.49 -35.35 -8.44
C GLY A 293 -16.89 -33.98 -7.88
N GLY A 294 -16.10 -32.96 -8.19
CA GLY A 294 -16.38 -31.57 -7.79
C GLY A 294 -15.97 -31.21 -6.37
N TYR A 295 -15.20 -32.06 -5.68
CA TYR A 295 -14.49 -31.60 -4.47
C TYR A 295 -13.52 -30.49 -4.82
N GLY A 296 -12.89 -30.60 -5.98
CA GLY A 296 -11.92 -29.65 -6.50
C GLY A 296 -10.55 -29.78 -5.83
N ALA A 297 -9.53 -29.24 -6.47
CA ALA A 297 -8.17 -29.16 -5.93
C ALA A 297 -7.43 -27.91 -6.43
N ALA A 298 -6.40 -27.50 -5.70
CA ALA A 298 -5.41 -26.52 -6.12
C ALA A 298 -4.01 -27.14 -6.05
N TYR A 299 -3.14 -26.76 -6.99
CA TYR A 299 -1.78 -27.28 -7.14
C TYR A 299 -0.78 -26.14 -7.19
N TRP A 300 0.37 -26.31 -6.56
CA TRP A 300 1.51 -25.40 -6.61
C TRP A 300 2.65 -26.07 -7.35
N PHE A 301 3.25 -25.33 -8.28
CA PHE A 301 4.41 -25.75 -9.05
C PHE A 301 5.53 -24.74 -8.84
N GLU A 302 6.73 -25.24 -8.59
CA GLU A 302 7.93 -24.43 -8.38
C GLU A 302 8.88 -24.59 -9.57
N ARG A 303 9.44 -23.46 -10.00
CA ARG A 303 10.48 -23.40 -11.02
C ARG A 303 11.76 -24.02 -10.49
N ASN A 304 12.33 -24.94 -11.25
CA ASN A 304 13.65 -25.50 -11.03
C ASN A 304 14.54 -24.91 -12.11
N GLU A 305 15.32 -23.89 -11.73
CA GLU A 305 16.22 -23.20 -12.65
C GLU A 305 17.27 -24.16 -13.21
N GLY A 306 17.47 -24.07 -14.51
CA GLY A 306 18.50 -24.82 -15.23
C GLY A 306 19.92 -24.29 -14.97
N ALA A 307 20.86 -24.69 -15.82
CA ALA A 307 22.24 -24.16 -15.74
C ALA A 307 22.31 -22.67 -16.13
N ASN A 308 21.30 -22.15 -16.81
CA ASN A 308 21.14 -20.74 -17.15
C ASN A 308 19.76 -20.26 -16.66
N PRO A 309 19.68 -19.51 -15.54
CA PRO A 309 18.41 -18.96 -15.05
C PRO A 309 17.71 -18.11 -16.11
N GLY A 310 16.40 -18.30 -16.29
CA GLY A 310 15.58 -17.55 -17.23
C GLY A 310 15.70 -17.97 -18.70
N VAL A 311 16.11 -19.23 -18.96
CA VAL A 311 16.27 -19.79 -20.31
C VAL A 311 15.63 -21.18 -20.41
N ALA A 312 15.50 -21.67 -21.64
CA ALA A 312 14.91 -22.93 -22.12
C ALA A 312 14.98 -24.22 -21.27
N ASP A 313 15.91 -24.32 -20.32
CA ASP A 313 16.17 -25.51 -19.52
C ASP A 313 15.49 -25.52 -18.14
N ASP A 314 14.73 -24.46 -17.81
CA ASP A 314 13.89 -24.44 -16.62
C ASP A 314 12.83 -25.55 -16.68
N THR A 315 12.59 -26.19 -15.53
CA THR A 315 11.56 -27.22 -15.39
C THR A 315 10.67 -26.92 -14.20
N TRP A 316 9.44 -27.43 -14.22
CA TRP A 316 8.46 -27.16 -13.18
C TRP A 316 8.07 -28.43 -12.43
N SER A 317 8.09 -28.37 -11.10
CA SER A 317 7.78 -29.51 -10.24
C SER A 317 6.60 -29.21 -9.33
N GLU A 318 5.65 -30.14 -9.20
CA GLU A 318 4.56 -30.01 -8.21
C GLU A 318 5.15 -30.10 -6.80
N ILE A 319 5.03 -29.02 -6.03
CA ILE A 319 5.50 -28.94 -4.64
C ILE A 319 4.35 -29.13 -3.64
N LYS A 320 3.10 -28.89 -4.06
CA LYS A 320 1.93 -29.03 -3.21
C LYS A 320 0.67 -29.30 -4.01
N SER A 321 -0.23 -30.07 -3.42
CA SER A 321 -1.62 -30.15 -3.84
C SER A 321 -2.56 -30.21 -2.64
N VAL A 322 -3.71 -29.54 -2.74
CA VAL A 322 -4.75 -29.53 -1.72
C VAL A 322 -6.08 -29.88 -2.37
N THR A 323 -6.81 -30.83 -1.79
CA THR A 323 -8.15 -31.23 -2.23
C THR A 323 -9.21 -30.66 -1.29
N GLY A 324 -10.33 -30.20 -1.85
CA GLY A 324 -11.48 -29.74 -1.09
C GLY A 324 -12.09 -30.83 -0.22
N THR A 325 -12.87 -30.42 0.79
CA THR A 325 -13.48 -31.34 1.77
C THR A 325 -14.98 -31.58 1.53
N GLN A 326 -15.62 -30.76 0.70
CA GLN A 326 -17.04 -30.85 0.35
C GLN A 326 -17.21 -31.16 -1.13
N SER A 327 -17.98 -32.20 -1.44
CA SER A 327 -18.37 -32.53 -2.82
C SER A 327 -19.17 -31.38 -3.43
N GLY A 328 -18.85 -31.02 -4.67
CA GLY A 328 -19.50 -29.93 -5.39
C GLY A 328 -19.05 -28.53 -5.00
N ALA A 329 -18.20 -28.37 -3.98
CA ALA A 329 -17.74 -27.05 -3.52
C ALA A 329 -16.73 -26.40 -4.49
N ARG A 330 -16.14 -27.20 -5.39
CA ARG A 330 -15.20 -26.77 -6.43
C ARG A 330 -13.97 -26.03 -5.90
N TYR A 331 -13.26 -26.63 -4.96
CA TYR A 331 -12.00 -26.08 -4.46
C TYR A 331 -11.02 -25.81 -5.61
N GLY A 332 -10.37 -24.65 -5.64
CA GLY A 332 -9.54 -24.24 -6.78
C GLY A 332 -10.38 -23.76 -7.97
N TYR A 333 -11.55 -23.17 -7.72
CA TYR A 333 -12.37 -22.55 -8.76
C TYR A 333 -11.68 -21.29 -9.31
N SER A 334 -11.17 -20.47 -8.41
CA SER A 334 -10.32 -19.31 -8.69
C SER A 334 -9.06 -19.41 -7.84
N VAL A 335 -7.96 -18.88 -8.36
CA VAL A 335 -6.66 -18.87 -7.69
C VAL A 335 -5.98 -17.53 -7.93
N ALA A 336 -5.20 -17.08 -6.95
CA ALA A 336 -4.28 -15.96 -7.10
C ALA A 336 -3.03 -16.18 -6.23
N ILE A 337 -1.88 -15.64 -6.60
CA ILE A 337 -0.63 -15.78 -5.87
C ILE A 337 0.24 -14.54 -6.00
N ASP A 338 0.85 -14.14 -4.89
CA ASP A 338 1.97 -13.21 -4.83
C ASP A 338 3.14 -13.93 -4.14
N THR A 339 4.23 -13.23 -3.87
CA THR A 339 5.45 -13.74 -3.25
C THR A 339 5.17 -14.35 -1.86
N ASP A 340 4.32 -13.72 -1.06
CA ASP A 340 4.09 -14.13 0.34
C ASP A 340 2.83 -14.98 0.54
N TYR A 341 1.81 -14.78 -0.28
CA TYR A 341 0.48 -15.37 -0.09
C TYR A 341 -0.10 -15.95 -1.37
N ALA A 342 -0.82 -17.06 -1.23
CA ALA A 342 -1.63 -17.65 -2.30
C ALA A 342 -3.06 -17.83 -1.81
N VAL A 343 -4.02 -17.58 -2.69
CA VAL A 343 -5.43 -17.49 -2.38
C VAL A 343 -6.19 -18.46 -3.26
N VAL A 344 -7.09 -19.25 -2.66
CA VAL A 344 -7.89 -20.25 -3.37
C VAL A 344 -9.37 -20.05 -3.06
N GLY A 345 -10.16 -19.80 -4.10
CA GLY A 345 -11.61 -19.63 -4.01
C GLY A 345 -12.37 -20.95 -4.03
N VAL A 346 -13.43 -21.01 -3.22
CA VAL A 346 -14.32 -22.17 -3.05
C VAL A 346 -15.79 -21.71 -3.00
N PRO A 347 -16.34 -21.17 -4.11
CA PRO A 347 -17.61 -20.45 -4.10
C PRO A 347 -18.83 -21.29 -3.72
N TYR A 348 -18.81 -22.60 -3.98
CA TYR A 348 -19.96 -23.49 -3.73
C TYR A 348 -19.86 -24.23 -2.39
N PHE A 349 -19.02 -23.76 -1.47
CA PHE A 349 -18.93 -24.33 -0.14
C PHE A 349 -20.09 -23.87 0.75
N ASN A 350 -20.56 -24.76 1.61
CA ASN A 350 -21.64 -24.43 2.54
C ASN A 350 -21.09 -23.83 3.84
N ALA A 351 -20.63 -22.58 3.80
CA ALA A 351 -20.06 -21.92 4.97
C ALA A 351 -21.12 -21.74 6.07
N TYR A 352 -20.79 -22.16 7.28
CA TYR A 352 -21.69 -22.11 8.46
C TYR A 352 -23.09 -22.72 8.23
N GLY A 353 -23.20 -23.68 7.30
CA GLY A 353 -24.47 -24.32 6.95
C GLY A 353 -25.37 -23.51 5.99
N VAL A 354 -24.90 -22.37 5.49
CA VAL A 354 -25.57 -21.60 4.44
C VAL A 354 -25.13 -22.14 3.08
N GLY A 355 -26.07 -22.62 2.28
CA GLY A 355 -25.80 -23.27 0.99
C GLY A 355 -25.11 -22.35 -0.01
N ASP A 356 -24.04 -22.83 -0.66
CA ASP A 356 -23.29 -22.14 -1.72
C ASP A 356 -22.88 -20.70 -1.37
N SER A 357 -22.62 -20.46 -0.08
CA SER A 357 -22.21 -19.15 0.42
C SER A 357 -20.73 -18.87 0.19
N GLY A 358 -19.92 -19.91 0.04
CA GLY A 358 -18.52 -19.83 -0.35
C GLY A 358 -17.54 -19.49 0.78
N PHE A 359 -16.27 -19.79 0.52
CA PHE A 359 -15.14 -19.31 1.33
C PHE A 359 -13.89 -19.19 0.47
N VAL A 360 -12.87 -18.55 1.03
CA VAL A 360 -11.53 -18.45 0.44
C VAL A 360 -10.50 -19.00 1.42
N ALA A 361 -9.57 -19.81 0.94
CA ALA A 361 -8.42 -20.28 1.71
C ALA A 361 -7.18 -19.48 1.34
N VAL A 362 -6.48 -18.95 2.33
CA VAL A 362 -5.22 -18.24 2.18
C VAL A 362 -4.09 -19.13 2.67
N TYR A 363 -3.02 -19.19 1.90
CA TYR A 363 -1.80 -19.95 2.12
C TYR A 363 -0.62 -18.98 2.20
N SER A 364 0.41 -19.33 2.96
CA SER A 364 1.58 -18.44 3.15
C SER A 364 2.88 -19.14 2.78
N ALA A 365 3.72 -18.46 2.00
CA ALA A 365 5.06 -18.90 1.61
C ALA A 365 5.96 -19.13 2.85
N ALA A 366 5.91 -18.21 3.82
CA ALA A 366 6.62 -18.32 5.10
C ALA A 366 6.27 -19.61 5.88
N ASN A 367 5.11 -20.20 5.60
CA ASN A 367 4.64 -21.46 6.17
C ASN A 367 4.73 -22.63 5.19
N ASN A 368 5.65 -22.61 4.21
CA ASN A 368 5.77 -23.63 3.16
C ASN A 368 4.44 -23.88 2.43
N TRP A 369 3.78 -22.78 2.05
CA TRP A 369 2.47 -22.76 1.42
C TRP A 369 1.39 -23.51 2.21
N ASN A 370 1.50 -23.63 3.54
CA ASN A 370 0.45 -24.23 4.37
C ASN A 370 -0.68 -23.23 4.63
N ALA A 371 -1.88 -23.77 4.94
CA ALA A 371 -3.06 -22.98 5.18
C ALA A 371 -2.79 -21.99 6.34
N TYR A 372 -2.99 -20.71 6.06
CA TYR A 372 -2.77 -19.61 6.97
C TYR A 372 -4.09 -19.16 7.61
N ILE A 373 -5.09 -18.83 6.80
CA ILE A 373 -6.43 -18.43 7.26
C ILE A 373 -7.50 -18.81 6.23
N ASN A 374 -8.72 -19.08 6.69
CA ASN A 374 -9.89 -19.16 5.82
C ASN A 374 -10.76 -17.91 6.01
N LEU A 375 -11.13 -17.27 4.92
CA LEU A 375 -11.94 -16.06 4.86
C LEU A 375 -13.36 -16.41 4.39
N THR A 376 -14.36 -15.75 4.96
CA THR A 376 -15.76 -15.88 4.55
C THR A 376 -16.40 -14.49 4.53
N ALA A 377 -17.58 -14.38 3.93
CA ALA A 377 -18.38 -13.16 3.99
C ALA A 377 -18.95 -12.83 5.40
N ASN A 378 -18.50 -13.46 6.50
CA ASN A 378 -18.95 -13.13 7.88
C ASN A 378 -18.24 -11.91 8.53
N ASN A 379 -18.95 -10.81 8.81
CA ASN A 379 -18.36 -9.53 9.26
C ASN A 379 -18.62 -9.29 10.75
N ASN A 380 -17.63 -9.44 11.64
CA ASN A 380 -17.65 -8.90 13.02
C ASN A 380 -19.02 -8.96 13.77
N GLY A 381 -19.80 -10.04 13.59
CA GLY A 381 -21.12 -10.22 14.20
C GLY A 381 -22.35 -9.84 13.34
N PHE A 382 -22.15 -9.24 12.17
CA PHE A 382 -23.12 -9.09 11.09
C PHE A 382 -22.92 -10.21 10.05
N TYR A 383 -23.92 -11.09 9.94
CA TYR A 383 -23.95 -12.17 8.97
C TYR A 383 -24.31 -11.61 7.59
N ASP A 384 -23.29 -11.31 6.78
CA ASP A 384 -23.42 -11.07 5.33
C ASP A 384 -23.06 -12.33 4.54
N ILE A 385 -23.44 -13.49 5.09
CA ILE A 385 -23.30 -14.80 4.46
C ILE A 385 -24.68 -15.14 3.89
N GLY A 386 -24.91 -14.85 2.61
CA GLY A 386 -26.13 -15.20 1.90
C GLY A 386 -26.07 -16.57 1.25
N TYR A 387 -27.26 -17.09 0.91
CA TYR A 387 -27.41 -18.34 0.18
C TYR A 387 -27.15 -18.08 -1.30
N GLN A 388 -26.27 -18.86 -1.93
CA GLN A 388 -25.86 -18.71 -3.33
C GLN A 388 -25.09 -17.42 -3.66
N ASP A 389 -24.52 -16.74 -2.66
CA ASP A 389 -23.71 -15.54 -2.89
C ASP A 389 -22.38 -15.83 -3.64
N HIS A 390 -21.94 -17.09 -3.61
CA HIS A 390 -20.74 -17.58 -4.28
C HIS A 390 -19.46 -16.79 -3.94
N PHE A 391 -19.26 -16.47 -2.66
CA PHE A 391 -18.03 -15.80 -2.18
C PHE A 391 -16.78 -16.62 -2.53
N GLY A 392 -15.80 -15.99 -3.19
CA GLY A 392 -14.62 -16.69 -3.72
C GLY A 392 -14.76 -17.10 -5.19
N SER A 393 -15.75 -16.56 -5.91
CA SER A 393 -15.87 -16.76 -7.36
C SER A 393 -14.68 -16.17 -8.13
N ALA A 394 -14.16 -15.05 -7.65
CA ALA A 394 -12.91 -14.44 -8.12
C ALA A 394 -12.06 -14.03 -6.91
N VAL A 395 -10.75 -14.15 -7.03
CA VAL A 395 -9.78 -13.79 -5.99
C VAL A 395 -8.60 -13.07 -6.62
N ALA A 396 -8.01 -12.11 -5.90
CA ALA A 396 -6.76 -11.46 -6.26
C ALA A 396 -5.96 -11.13 -4.99
N VAL A 397 -4.63 -11.05 -5.08
CA VAL A 397 -3.75 -10.77 -3.95
C VAL A 397 -2.60 -9.86 -4.35
N SER A 398 -2.24 -8.91 -3.49
CA SER A 398 -1.05 -8.05 -3.62
C SER A 398 -0.57 -7.68 -2.22
N GLY A 399 0.63 -8.13 -1.86
CA GLY A 399 1.13 -8.08 -0.48
C GLY A 399 0.13 -8.68 0.51
N ASP A 400 -0.23 -7.90 1.53
CA ASP A 400 -1.18 -8.29 2.58
C ASP A 400 -2.65 -8.13 2.17
N ILE A 401 -2.95 -7.65 0.96
CA ILE A 401 -4.30 -7.38 0.52
C ILE A 401 -4.86 -8.54 -0.28
N VAL A 402 -5.98 -9.08 0.17
CA VAL A 402 -6.76 -10.10 -0.55
C VAL A 402 -8.10 -9.52 -0.95
N VAL A 403 -8.40 -9.56 -2.24
CA VAL A 403 -9.69 -9.12 -2.80
C VAL A 403 -10.49 -10.34 -3.22
N VAL A 404 -11.79 -10.36 -2.89
CA VAL A 404 -12.68 -11.50 -3.12
C VAL A 404 -14.00 -11.04 -3.72
N GLY A 405 -14.37 -11.64 -4.85
CA GLY A 405 -15.66 -11.43 -5.50
C GLY A 405 -16.77 -12.37 -5.00
N SER A 406 -17.98 -11.84 -4.94
CA SER A 406 -19.23 -12.54 -4.60
C SER A 406 -20.35 -12.06 -5.53
N PRO A 407 -20.35 -12.50 -6.80
CA PRO A 407 -21.15 -11.90 -7.86
C PRO A 407 -22.66 -12.07 -7.69
N GLU A 408 -23.11 -13.03 -6.90
CA GLU A 408 -24.54 -13.29 -6.66
C GLU A 408 -25.04 -12.75 -5.31
N ASN A 409 -24.20 -12.03 -4.57
CA ASN A 409 -24.61 -11.41 -3.31
C ASN A 409 -25.78 -10.44 -3.51
N ASP A 410 -26.79 -10.57 -2.66
CA ASP A 410 -28.09 -9.95 -2.80
C ASP A 410 -28.34 -8.76 -1.84
N TYR A 411 -27.29 -8.30 -1.14
CA TYR A 411 -27.42 -7.30 -0.06
C TYR A 411 -28.13 -6.01 -0.50
N SER A 412 -27.74 -5.45 -1.65
CA SER A 412 -28.29 -4.18 -2.16
C SER A 412 -29.48 -4.40 -3.10
N TYR A 413 -29.38 -5.38 -4.00
CA TYR A 413 -30.42 -5.86 -4.93
C TYR A 413 -30.17 -7.35 -5.22
N PRO A 414 -31.19 -8.12 -5.67
CA PRO A 414 -30.99 -9.50 -6.11
C PRO A 414 -29.87 -9.60 -7.14
N ASP A 415 -28.88 -10.44 -6.87
CA ASP A 415 -27.72 -10.72 -7.72
C ASP A 415 -26.96 -9.47 -8.18
N ALA A 416 -26.93 -8.43 -7.33
CA ALA A 416 -26.16 -7.21 -7.59
C ALA A 416 -24.66 -7.49 -7.62
N GLY A 417 -24.22 -8.39 -6.74
CA GLY A 417 -22.84 -8.75 -6.53
C GLY A 417 -22.10 -7.78 -5.61
N SER A 418 -21.06 -8.32 -4.98
CA SER A 418 -20.22 -7.62 -4.00
C SER A 418 -18.75 -7.97 -4.18
N VAL A 419 -17.87 -7.03 -3.83
CA VAL A 419 -16.43 -7.25 -3.68
C VAL A 419 -16.04 -6.97 -2.22
N TYR A 420 -15.27 -7.89 -1.66
CA TYR A 420 -14.73 -7.84 -0.31
C TYR A 420 -13.22 -7.68 -0.36
N ILE A 421 -12.70 -6.86 0.54
CA ILE A 421 -11.27 -6.63 0.69
C ILE A 421 -10.87 -7.08 2.08
N PHE A 422 -9.75 -7.78 2.20
CA PHE A 422 -9.20 -8.31 3.43
C PHE A 422 -7.75 -7.89 3.55
N ASP A 423 -7.34 -7.58 4.78
CA ASP A 423 -5.94 -7.42 5.16
C ASP A 423 -5.52 -8.66 5.96
N VAL A 424 -4.58 -9.44 5.42
CA VAL A 424 -4.17 -10.71 6.03
C VAL A 424 -3.01 -10.56 7.02
N SER A 425 -2.39 -9.38 7.13
CA SER A 425 -1.36 -9.09 8.15
C SER A 425 -1.94 -9.08 9.57
N ASN A 426 -3.22 -8.75 9.70
CA ASN A 426 -3.93 -8.65 10.97
C ASN A 426 -5.08 -9.65 11.04
N SER A 427 -4.76 -10.92 11.38
CA SER A 427 -5.71 -12.03 11.45
C SER A 427 -6.93 -11.82 12.38
N SER A 428 -6.90 -10.79 13.24
CA SER A 428 -8.00 -10.41 14.14
C SER A 428 -8.91 -9.31 13.61
N ASN A 429 -8.50 -8.56 12.59
CA ASN A 429 -9.26 -7.50 11.94
C ASN A 429 -9.21 -7.73 10.43
N ALA A 430 -9.98 -8.71 9.95
CA ALA A 430 -10.41 -8.70 8.55
C ALA A 430 -11.16 -7.38 8.34
N GLU A 431 -10.44 -6.36 7.90
CA GLU A 431 -10.95 -5.03 7.73
C GLU A 431 -11.62 -4.98 6.36
N ARG A 432 -12.95 -4.93 6.40
CA ARG A 432 -13.81 -5.26 5.27
C ARG A 432 -14.37 -4.02 4.66
N VAL A 433 -13.89 -3.73 3.48
CA VAL A 433 -14.47 -2.70 2.64
C VAL A 433 -15.47 -3.39 1.72
N TYR A 434 -16.69 -2.87 1.78
CA TYR A 434 -17.83 -3.31 1.01
C TYR A 434 -18.03 -2.35 -0.14
N ALA A 435 -17.85 -2.86 -1.35
CA ALA A 435 -18.36 -2.23 -2.55
C ALA A 435 -19.56 -3.05 -3.02
N SER A 436 -20.75 -2.45 -3.01
CA SER A 436 -21.88 -3.02 -3.74
C SER A 436 -22.41 -2.06 -4.75
N HIS A 437 -22.78 -2.65 -5.88
CA HIS A 437 -23.43 -1.94 -6.94
C HIS A 437 -24.87 -1.58 -6.54
N ASN A 438 -25.28 -0.32 -6.76
CA ASN A 438 -26.60 0.20 -6.33
C ASN A 438 -27.62 0.30 -7.47
N SER A 439 -27.39 -0.38 -8.59
CA SER A 439 -28.33 -0.45 -9.72
C SER A 439 -28.42 -1.84 -10.36
N GLY A 440 -29.43 -2.63 -9.94
CA GLY A 440 -29.84 -3.87 -10.64
C GLY A 440 -28.88 -5.07 -10.52
N SER A 441 -29.21 -6.15 -11.24
CA SER A 441 -28.44 -7.40 -11.32
C SER A 441 -27.16 -7.18 -12.14
N GLY A 442 -26.06 -6.79 -11.49
CA GLY A 442 -24.81 -6.42 -12.14
C GLY A 442 -23.75 -7.53 -12.14
N SER A 443 -23.92 -8.57 -11.32
CA SER A 443 -22.91 -9.58 -11.07
C SER A 443 -21.54 -8.99 -10.68
N PHE A 444 -21.54 -7.89 -9.91
CA PHE A 444 -20.32 -7.21 -9.51
C PHE A 444 -19.42 -8.12 -8.64
N GLY A 445 -18.13 -8.14 -8.95
CA GLY A 445 -17.20 -9.12 -8.37
C GLY A 445 -17.11 -10.43 -9.14
N THR A 446 -17.60 -10.48 -10.38
CA THR A 446 -17.34 -11.63 -11.28
C THR A 446 -15.86 -11.76 -11.61
N ALA A 447 -15.15 -10.63 -11.71
CA ALA A 447 -13.70 -10.56 -11.81
C ALA A 447 -13.19 -9.52 -10.81
N VAL A 448 -12.00 -9.75 -10.26
CA VAL A 448 -11.33 -8.82 -9.35
C VAL A 448 -9.84 -8.78 -9.66
N SER A 449 -9.20 -7.63 -9.44
CA SER A 449 -7.74 -7.48 -9.53
C SER A 449 -7.28 -6.42 -8.54
N VAL A 450 -6.03 -6.51 -8.09
CA VAL A 450 -5.41 -5.58 -7.13
C VAL A 450 -3.94 -5.35 -7.47
N SER A 451 -3.51 -4.09 -7.44
CA SER A 451 -2.09 -3.70 -7.46
C SER A 451 -1.89 -2.56 -6.47
N GLY A 452 -1.14 -2.83 -5.40
CA GLY A 452 -0.96 -1.91 -4.28
C GLY A 452 -2.29 -1.49 -3.65
N SER A 453 -2.61 -0.20 -3.72
CA SER A 453 -3.88 0.37 -3.24
C SER A 453 -5.05 0.26 -4.21
N THR A 454 -4.78 -0.03 -5.48
CA THR A 454 -5.78 0.04 -6.55
C THR A 454 -6.49 -1.29 -6.66
N ILE A 455 -7.82 -1.26 -6.60
CA ILE A 455 -8.66 -2.46 -6.64
C ILE A 455 -9.70 -2.29 -7.75
N VAL A 456 -9.82 -3.30 -8.60
CA VAL A 456 -10.77 -3.30 -9.71
C VAL A 456 -11.75 -4.45 -9.53
N GLY A 457 -13.04 -4.17 -9.72
CA GLY A 457 -14.11 -5.17 -9.73
C GLY A 457 -14.91 -5.10 -11.02
N GLY A 458 -15.11 -6.24 -11.67
CA GLY A 458 -15.91 -6.41 -12.88
C GLY A 458 -17.37 -6.73 -12.58
N ALA A 459 -18.28 -6.16 -13.36
CA ALA A 459 -19.74 -6.34 -13.33
C ALA A 459 -20.27 -6.58 -14.75
N PRO A 460 -20.07 -7.77 -15.31
CA PRO A 460 -20.39 -8.07 -16.72
C PRO A 460 -21.86 -7.89 -17.08
N ASN A 461 -22.77 -8.01 -16.10
CA ASN A 461 -24.20 -7.84 -16.30
C ASN A 461 -24.70 -6.45 -15.87
N HIS A 462 -23.81 -5.48 -15.65
CA HIS A 462 -24.22 -4.14 -15.28
C HIS A 462 -25.11 -3.48 -16.36
N ALA A 463 -26.20 -2.83 -15.94
CA ALA A 463 -27.20 -2.29 -16.85
C ALA A 463 -27.13 -0.76 -16.99
N HIS A 464 -26.86 -0.28 -18.20
CA HIS A 464 -26.97 1.13 -18.56
C HIS A 464 -28.27 1.39 -19.34
N ASN A 465 -29.13 2.29 -18.84
CA ASN A 465 -30.34 2.72 -19.54
C ASN A 465 -31.17 1.58 -20.20
N TYR A 466 -31.34 0.46 -19.49
CA TYR A 466 -32.08 -0.76 -19.88
C TYR A 466 -31.37 -1.74 -20.84
N ALA A 467 -30.09 -1.56 -21.14
CA ALA A 467 -29.25 -2.56 -21.83
C ALA A 467 -28.22 -3.13 -20.83
N PHE A 468 -28.00 -4.46 -20.86
CA PHE A 468 -26.98 -5.14 -20.06
C PHE A 468 -25.67 -5.07 -20.82
N GLU A 469 -24.92 -4.00 -20.59
CA GLU A 469 -23.72 -3.72 -21.36
C GLU A 469 -22.45 -4.04 -20.57
N GLY A 470 -22.52 -4.21 -19.24
CA GLY A 470 -21.36 -4.53 -18.40
C GLY A 470 -20.59 -3.29 -17.93
N ALA A 471 -19.83 -3.46 -16.85
CA ALA A 471 -19.03 -2.40 -16.25
C ALA A 471 -17.77 -2.92 -15.53
N ALA A 472 -16.80 -2.04 -15.32
CA ALA A 472 -15.70 -2.21 -14.39
C ALA A 472 -15.64 -1.00 -13.44
N PHE A 473 -15.40 -1.27 -12.17
CA PHE A 473 -15.36 -0.27 -11.11
C PHE A 473 -13.98 -0.29 -10.47
N VAL A 474 -13.41 0.90 -10.27
CA VAL A 474 -12.14 1.07 -9.58
C VAL A 474 -12.36 1.70 -8.21
N TYR A 475 -11.66 1.13 -7.24
CA TYR A 475 -11.65 1.52 -5.84
C TYR A 475 -10.21 1.75 -5.44
N GLU A 476 -9.99 2.78 -4.64
CA GLU A 476 -8.70 2.99 -4.01
C GLU A 476 -8.84 2.61 -2.54
N LYS A 477 -8.16 1.53 -2.15
CA LYS A 477 -7.91 1.33 -0.73
C LYS A 477 -6.87 2.37 -0.33
N VAL A 478 -7.30 3.39 0.40
CA VAL A 478 -6.37 4.10 1.26
C VAL A 478 -5.96 3.07 2.29
N LEU A 479 -4.93 2.28 1.95
CA LEU A 479 -4.19 1.51 2.92
C LEU A 479 -3.94 2.51 4.02
N SER A 480 -4.43 2.25 5.23
CA SER A 480 -3.77 2.89 6.36
C SER A 480 -2.41 2.20 6.32
N PRO A 481 -1.35 2.80 5.73
CA PRO A 481 -0.05 2.24 6.00
C PRO A 481 0.15 2.50 7.50
N ASN A 482 1.18 1.95 8.10
CA ASN A 482 1.61 2.43 9.41
C ASN A 482 1.86 3.95 9.30
N SER A 483 0.84 4.76 9.60
CA SER A 483 0.77 6.17 9.24
C SER A 483 1.51 6.91 10.33
N TYR A 484 2.75 7.26 10.04
CA TYR A 484 3.57 7.98 10.98
C TYR A 484 3.34 9.48 10.76
N GLY A 485 2.87 10.15 11.82
CA GLY A 485 2.57 11.59 11.80
C GLY A 485 1.10 11.88 11.95
N SER A 486 0.68 12.33 13.14
CA SER A 486 -0.70 12.79 13.37
C SER A 486 -0.74 13.99 14.31
N PHE A 487 -1.77 14.81 14.18
CA PHE A 487 -2.08 15.81 15.19
C PHE A 487 -2.93 15.18 16.29
N THR A 488 -2.58 15.42 17.56
CA THR A 488 -3.45 15.04 18.68
C THR A 488 -4.63 16.00 18.85
N VAL A 489 -5.62 15.62 19.65
CA VAL A 489 -6.72 16.51 20.09
C VAL A 489 -6.21 17.81 20.71
N ASP A 490 -5.01 17.75 21.26
CA ASP A 490 -4.30 18.84 21.90
C ASP A 490 -3.44 19.69 20.92
N GLY A 491 -3.28 19.27 19.66
CA GLY A 491 -2.59 20.04 18.63
C GLY A 491 -1.07 19.87 18.57
N ASP A 492 -0.50 18.92 19.33
CA ASP A 492 0.88 18.46 19.10
C ASP A 492 0.94 17.63 17.82
N PHE A 493 2.03 17.74 17.07
CA PHE A 493 2.34 16.81 15.99
C PHE A 493 3.15 15.64 16.54
N ILE A 494 2.71 14.41 16.30
CA ILE A 494 3.37 13.20 16.81
C ILE A 494 3.76 12.26 15.67
N LEU A 495 5.06 11.93 15.62
CA LEU A 495 5.64 10.86 14.81
C LEU A 495 6.04 9.70 15.74
N ASN A 496 5.64 8.47 15.44
CA ASN A 496 5.87 7.30 16.30
C ASN A 496 6.73 6.23 15.64
N ALA A 497 7.41 5.39 16.42
CA ALA A 497 7.97 4.09 16.06
C ALA A 497 8.64 3.99 14.68
N PHE A 498 9.50 4.96 14.35
CA PHE A 498 10.35 4.90 13.16
C PHE A 498 11.60 4.05 13.44
N THR A 499 12.19 3.48 12.39
CA THR A 499 13.35 2.59 12.47
C THR A 499 14.63 3.20 11.88
N SER A 500 14.60 4.52 11.61
CA SER A 500 15.34 5.13 10.50
C SER A 500 15.78 6.58 10.78
N ASN A 501 16.34 7.27 9.78
CA ASN A 501 16.82 8.66 9.91
C ASN A 501 15.74 9.69 9.64
N VAL A 502 15.19 10.35 10.67
CA VAL A 502 14.21 11.43 10.49
C VAL A 502 14.93 12.79 10.40
N SER A 503 14.45 13.69 9.54
CA SER A 503 14.93 15.07 9.47
C SER A 503 13.82 16.11 9.53
N ILE A 504 14.08 17.24 10.22
CA ILE A 504 13.14 18.34 10.42
C ILE A 504 13.82 19.68 10.06
N SER A 505 13.14 20.51 9.27
CA SER A 505 13.59 21.84 8.88
C SER A 505 12.45 22.86 8.80
N TYR A 506 12.79 24.16 8.77
CA TYR A 506 11.82 25.24 8.64
C TYR A 506 12.30 26.32 7.66
N ASP A 507 11.43 26.73 6.76
CA ASP A 507 11.67 27.87 5.87
C ASP A 507 10.92 29.11 6.36
N SER A 508 11.66 30.07 6.92
CA SER A 508 11.10 31.34 7.39
C SER A 508 10.49 32.22 6.29
N GLY A 509 10.88 32.03 5.03
CA GLY A 509 10.34 32.78 3.89
C GLY A 509 8.93 32.34 3.52
N THR A 510 8.67 31.04 3.61
CA THR A 510 7.35 30.44 3.29
C THR A 510 6.52 30.16 4.55
N GLY A 511 7.14 30.08 5.72
CA GLY A 511 6.51 29.72 6.99
C GLY A 511 6.23 28.21 7.13
N LEU A 512 6.88 27.37 6.33
CA LEU A 512 6.64 25.93 6.27
C LEU A 512 7.66 25.14 7.09
N ILE A 513 7.17 24.12 7.80
CA ILE A 513 7.96 23.06 8.44
C ILE A 513 7.99 21.88 7.47
N THR A 514 9.15 21.27 7.28
CA THR A 514 9.31 20.05 6.46
C THR A 514 9.90 18.93 7.29
N ILE A 515 9.25 17.77 7.26
CA ILE A 515 9.66 16.54 7.95
C ILE A 515 9.88 15.45 6.90
N THR A 516 11.02 14.77 6.94
CA THR A 516 11.35 13.65 6.04
C THR A 516 11.76 12.41 6.84
N ASP A 517 11.20 11.27 6.48
CA ASP A 517 11.58 9.93 6.94
C ASP A 517 11.79 9.03 5.71
N PRO A 518 13.04 8.75 5.30
CA PRO A 518 13.36 8.13 4.02
C PRO A 518 12.93 6.66 3.92
N ASP A 519 12.63 6.01 5.04
CA ASP A 519 12.33 4.57 5.08
C ASP A 519 10.88 4.30 5.50
N ASN A 520 10.14 5.32 5.95
CA ASN A 520 8.74 5.18 6.37
C ASN A 520 7.82 6.10 5.58
N ILE A 521 6.65 5.56 5.22
CA ILE A 521 5.62 6.36 4.54
C ILE A 521 4.97 7.31 5.55
N LEU A 522 5.07 8.61 5.29
CA LEU A 522 4.47 9.66 6.11
C LEU A 522 3.06 10.01 5.63
N GLN A 523 2.15 10.23 6.58
CA GLN A 523 0.83 10.76 6.26
C GLN A 523 0.78 12.26 6.54
N ALA A 524 0.44 13.03 5.51
CA ALA A 524 0.16 14.46 5.62
C ALA A 524 -1.12 14.70 6.46
N PRO A 525 -1.05 15.36 7.63
CA PRO A 525 -2.25 15.71 8.38
C PRO A 525 -3.12 16.75 7.65
N VAL A 526 -4.37 16.92 8.09
CA VAL A 526 -5.30 17.90 7.48
C VAL A 526 -4.69 19.32 7.53
N GLY A 527 -4.55 19.94 6.35
CA GLY A 527 -3.95 21.27 6.20
C GLY A 527 -2.45 21.28 5.88
N SER A 528 -1.85 20.11 5.68
CA SER A 528 -0.48 19.94 5.20
C SER A 528 -0.41 19.58 3.71
N THR A 529 0.79 19.61 3.15
CA THR A 529 1.15 19.19 1.80
C THR A 529 2.08 17.98 1.90
N LEU A 530 1.68 16.85 1.30
CA LEU A 530 2.57 15.72 1.08
C LEU A 530 3.49 16.08 -0.10
N VAL A 531 4.81 16.13 0.14
CA VAL A 531 5.79 16.45 -0.90
C VAL A 531 6.09 15.19 -1.70
N ASP A 532 6.34 14.08 -1.00
CA ASP A 532 6.37 12.71 -1.51
C ASP A 532 6.00 11.73 -0.37
N VAL A 533 6.00 10.42 -0.62
CA VAL A 533 5.62 9.42 0.39
C VAL A 533 6.50 9.44 1.66
N HIS A 534 7.71 10.00 1.61
CA HIS A 534 8.66 10.08 2.72
C HIS A 534 8.76 11.49 3.31
N THR A 535 8.18 12.51 2.67
CA THR A 535 8.32 13.92 3.07
C THR A 535 6.98 14.65 3.16
N ILE A 536 6.70 15.25 4.32
CA ILE A 536 5.54 16.13 4.54
C ILE A 536 5.99 17.58 4.80
N SER A 537 5.18 18.54 4.38
CA SER A 537 5.39 19.97 4.61
C SER A 537 4.11 20.68 5.05
N PHE A 538 4.16 21.52 6.08
CA PHE A 538 2.98 22.25 6.56
C PHE A 538 3.29 23.60 7.20
N PRO A 539 2.34 24.56 7.18
CA PRO A 539 2.54 25.84 7.83
C PRO A 539 2.78 25.68 9.33
N ALA A 540 3.79 26.34 9.90
CA ALA A 540 4.04 26.28 11.35
C ALA A 540 2.81 26.68 12.18
N SER A 541 1.91 27.51 11.64
CA SER A 541 0.64 27.88 12.28
C SER A 541 -0.34 26.73 12.51
N THR A 542 -0.12 25.55 11.93
CA THR A 542 -0.94 24.36 12.22
C THR A 542 -0.66 23.79 13.61
N ILE A 543 0.52 24.06 14.17
CA ILE A 543 0.87 23.72 15.55
C ILE A 543 0.51 24.93 16.43
N PRO A 544 -0.49 24.84 17.32
CA PRO A 544 -0.88 25.96 18.17
C PRO A 544 0.26 26.42 19.08
N ALA A 545 0.25 27.69 19.46
CA ALA A 545 1.25 28.25 20.37
C ALA A 545 1.34 27.45 21.68
N GLY A 546 2.56 27.03 22.04
CA GLY A 546 2.83 26.21 23.22
C GLY A 546 2.65 24.70 23.01
N ARG A 547 2.52 24.25 21.76
CA ARG A 547 2.54 22.83 21.35
C ARG A 547 3.85 22.47 20.67
N SER A 548 4.14 21.18 20.61
CA SER A 548 5.43 20.63 20.20
C SER A 548 5.33 19.73 18.96
N ILE A 549 6.48 19.51 18.33
CA ILE A 549 6.70 18.33 17.49
C ILE A 549 7.27 17.23 18.40
N ILE A 550 6.59 16.09 18.47
CA ILE A 550 6.97 14.94 19.29
C ILE A 550 7.42 13.81 18.37
N ILE A 551 8.64 13.34 18.56
CA ILE A 551 9.26 12.27 17.81
C ILE A 551 9.51 11.12 18.78
N ASN A 552 8.83 9.99 18.59
CA ASN A 552 8.99 8.79 19.42
C ASN A 552 9.70 7.71 18.61
N GLY A 553 10.91 7.34 19.03
CA GLY A 553 11.68 6.23 18.47
C GLY A 553 11.06 4.87 18.79
N SER A 554 11.60 3.84 18.12
CA SER A 554 11.27 2.44 18.31
C SER A 554 12.25 1.79 19.30
N SER A 555 12.43 0.46 19.23
CA SER A 555 13.40 -0.26 20.08
C SER A 555 14.76 -0.48 19.43
N GLY A 556 14.93 -0.10 18.16
CA GLY A 556 16.19 -0.17 17.41
C GLY A 556 16.93 1.16 17.39
N ASP A 557 18.01 1.24 16.61
CA ASP A 557 18.81 2.47 16.48
C ASP A 557 18.00 3.57 15.77
N ASN A 558 17.86 4.73 16.41
CA ASN A 558 17.15 5.86 15.83
C ASN A 558 18.03 7.10 15.69
N TYR A 559 17.81 7.86 14.61
CA TYR A 559 18.51 9.11 14.38
C TYR A 559 17.54 10.21 13.99
N LEU A 560 17.56 11.31 14.74
CA LEU A 560 16.81 12.52 14.44
C LEU A 560 17.77 13.65 14.09
N ASN A 561 17.62 14.27 12.92
CA ASN A 561 18.34 15.49 12.54
C ASN A 561 17.41 16.71 12.54
N VAL A 562 17.75 17.75 13.32
CA VAL A 562 16.96 18.99 13.40
C VAL A 562 17.79 20.19 12.97
N ASP A 563 17.27 20.96 12.02
CA ASP A 563 17.87 22.23 11.61
C ASP A 563 17.43 23.37 12.54
N THR A 564 18.39 24.18 12.99
CA THR A 564 18.18 25.35 13.88
C THR A 564 17.22 26.40 13.33
N SER A 565 16.96 26.43 12.02
CA SER A 565 15.94 27.28 11.39
C SER A 565 14.56 27.12 12.03
N LEU A 566 14.22 25.93 12.53
CA LEU A 566 12.94 25.66 13.21
C LEU A 566 12.72 26.58 14.42
N ALA A 567 13.78 27.04 15.09
CA ALA A 567 13.65 27.95 16.23
C ALA A 567 12.93 29.26 15.87
N ALA A 568 12.98 29.70 14.61
CA ALA A 568 12.26 30.89 14.15
C ALA A 568 10.73 30.71 14.16
N SER A 569 10.24 29.47 14.12
CA SER A 569 8.81 29.15 14.25
C SER A 569 8.29 29.27 15.69
N GLY A 570 9.18 29.23 16.69
CA GLY A 570 8.84 29.18 18.11
C GLY A 570 8.33 27.82 18.61
N ILE A 571 8.39 26.77 17.77
CA ILE A 571 7.99 25.40 18.11
C ILE A 571 9.22 24.63 18.63
N ASN A 572 9.03 23.89 19.73
CA ASN A 572 10.04 23.00 20.28
C ASN A 572 9.85 21.56 19.80
N VAL A 573 10.94 20.80 19.79
CA VAL A 573 10.93 19.35 19.50
C VAL A 573 11.12 18.56 20.79
N ILE A 574 10.32 17.52 20.96
CA ILE A 574 10.48 16.51 22.01
C ILE A 574 10.89 15.22 21.33
N TYR A 575 12.10 14.73 21.60
CA TYR A 575 12.61 13.49 21.03
C TYR A 575 12.74 12.41 22.11
N ASN A 576 11.97 11.35 21.99
CA ASN A 576 12.05 10.19 22.86
C ASN A 576 12.78 9.08 22.09
N GLY A 577 14.05 8.83 22.40
CA GLY A 577 14.90 7.85 21.71
C GLY A 577 14.33 6.44 21.76
N GLY A 578 13.83 6.02 22.93
CA GLY A 578 13.21 4.71 23.10
C GLY A 578 13.61 4.09 24.45
N GLY A 579 13.23 2.83 24.66
CA GLY A 579 13.60 2.05 25.87
C GLY A 579 14.35 0.75 25.55
N GLY A 580 14.95 0.66 24.36
CA GLY A 580 15.52 -0.57 23.77
C GLY A 580 17.05 -0.69 23.90
N ALA A 581 17.63 -1.69 23.22
CA ALA A 581 19.08 -1.96 23.19
C ALA A 581 19.78 -1.32 21.98
N GLY A 582 19.21 -0.24 21.43
CA GLY A 582 19.71 0.50 20.27
C GLY A 582 20.63 1.66 20.62
N PHE A 583 21.26 2.26 19.60
CA PHE A 583 22.02 3.50 19.67
C PHE A 583 21.20 4.66 19.10
N ASP A 584 20.56 5.43 19.98
CA ASP A 584 19.71 6.55 19.60
C ASP A 584 20.50 7.86 19.60
N SER A 585 20.35 8.67 18.55
CA SER A 585 21.22 9.83 18.31
C SER A 585 20.52 11.08 17.77
N LEU A 586 21.01 12.24 18.18
CA LEU A 586 20.49 13.56 17.78
C LEU A 586 21.51 14.33 16.95
N GLY A 587 21.16 14.60 15.70
CA GLY A 587 21.85 15.48 14.76
C GLY A 587 21.33 16.91 14.81
N LEU A 588 22.22 17.90 14.80
CA LEU A 588 21.86 19.33 14.81
C LEU A 588 22.62 20.11 13.75
N THR A 589 21.91 20.87 12.93
CA THR A 589 22.46 21.58 11.76
C THR A 589 22.02 23.05 11.70
N GLY A 590 22.70 23.86 10.87
CA GLY A 590 22.41 25.29 10.67
C GLY A 590 23.33 26.23 11.44
N SER A 591 22.80 27.32 11.99
CA SER A 591 23.57 28.39 12.62
C SER A 591 22.85 29.02 13.81
N ALA A 592 23.60 29.39 14.86
CA ALA A 592 23.07 30.12 16.02
C ALA A 592 24.14 31.05 16.61
N THR A 593 23.71 32.08 17.34
CA THR A 593 24.64 32.90 18.12
C THR A 593 25.11 32.13 19.34
N ASP A 594 24.17 31.66 20.16
CA ASP A 594 24.43 30.88 21.35
C ASP A 594 23.83 29.49 21.20
N VAL A 595 24.59 28.46 21.54
CA VAL A 595 24.08 27.09 21.69
C VAL A 595 24.40 26.62 23.10
N GLU A 596 23.38 26.25 23.84
CA GLU A 596 23.48 25.71 25.19
C GLU A 596 23.04 24.26 25.17
N TYR A 597 23.94 23.34 25.51
CA TYR A 597 23.64 21.94 25.74
C TYR A 597 23.48 21.71 27.24
N ARG A 598 22.39 21.07 27.63
CA ARG A 598 22.05 20.75 29.01
C ARG A 598 21.98 19.24 29.17
N TYR A 599 22.70 18.74 30.17
CA TYR A 599 22.84 17.32 30.47
C TYR A 599 22.14 17.04 31.81
N ASP A 600 20.97 16.42 31.75
CA ASP A 600 20.15 16.13 32.94
C ASP A 600 20.44 14.73 33.50
N SER A 601 20.73 13.78 32.62
CA SER A 601 21.17 12.43 32.94
C SER A 601 22.14 11.93 31.86
N ALA A 602 22.52 10.66 31.91
CA ALA A 602 23.42 10.07 30.90
C ALA A 602 22.75 9.85 29.54
N SER A 603 21.42 10.01 29.48
CA SER A 603 20.62 9.83 28.26
C SER A 603 19.52 10.89 28.06
N ASP A 604 19.37 11.84 28.98
CA ASP A 604 18.34 12.87 28.93
C ASP A 604 18.93 14.27 29.04
N GLY A 605 18.37 15.20 28.27
CA GLY A 605 18.87 16.56 28.24
C GLY A 605 18.09 17.47 27.32
N GLY A 606 18.72 18.58 26.93
CA GLY A 606 18.12 19.54 26.03
C GLY A 606 19.10 20.49 25.38
N VAL A 607 18.60 21.20 24.37
CA VAL A 607 19.36 22.21 23.63
C VAL A 607 18.59 23.51 23.64
N ARG A 608 19.25 24.62 23.96
CA ARG A 608 18.71 25.98 23.84
C ARG A 608 19.52 26.78 22.84
N LEU A 609 18.86 27.71 22.17
CA LEU A 609 19.48 28.55 21.15
C LEU A 609 19.29 30.03 21.47
N ASN A 610 20.29 30.84 21.13
CA ASN A 610 20.25 32.31 21.15
C ASN A 610 19.78 32.92 22.49
N GLY A 611 20.14 32.28 23.61
CA GLY A 611 19.79 32.76 24.95
C GLY A 611 18.28 32.80 25.24
N SER A 612 17.49 31.95 24.57
CA SER A 612 16.02 31.90 24.73
C SER A 612 15.56 31.65 26.17
N GLY A 613 16.35 30.92 26.95
CA GLY A 613 15.97 30.40 28.27
C GLY A 613 14.92 29.28 28.22
N THR A 614 14.51 28.85 27.02
CA THR A 614 13.58 27.74 26.78
C THR A 614 14.20 26.72 25.85
N ASP A 615 13.92 25.45 26.10
CA ASP A 615 14.44 24.34 25.29
C ASP A 615 13.89 24.41 23.86
N PHE A 616 14.80 24.45 22.90
CA PHE A 616 14.51 24.25 21.48
C PHE A 616 14.25 22.77 21.21
N ILE A 617 15.04 21.90 21.85
CA ILE A 617 14.86 20.46 21.85
C ILE A 617 14.97 19.96 23.29
N THR A 618 14.08 19.07 23.67
CA THR A 618 14.22 18.22 24.86
C THR A 618 14.27 16.78 24.39
N TYR A 619 15.20 16.00 24.93
CA TYR A 619 15.37 14.61 24.54
C TYR A 619 15.49 13.67 25.74
N THR A 620 15.11 12.41 25.54
CA THR A 620 15.28 11.31 26.49
C THR A 620 15.77 10.06 25.80
N GLY A 621 16.54 9.22 26.50
CA GLY A 621 17.08 7.97 25.95
C GLY A 621 18.02 8.14 24.76
N LEU A 622 18.96 9.09 24.79
CA LEU A 622 20.02 9.23 23.78
C LEU A 622 21.33 8.58 24.22
N GLU A 623 22.15 8.21 23.23
CA GLU A 623 23.49 7.71 23.43
C GLU A 623 24.59 8.54 22.71
N PRO A 624 24.27 9.45 21.76
CA PRO A 624 25.04 10.70 21.50
C PRO A 624 24.31 11.91 20.85
N VAL A 625 24.93 13.10 20.96
CA VAL A 625 24.58 14.33 20.20
C VAL A 625 25.69 14.71 19.21
N ALA A 626 25.34 14.85 17.93
CA ALA A 626 26.22 15.31 16.86
C ALA A 626 25.74 16.66 16.31
N SER A 627 26.51 17.72 16.54
CA SER A 627 26.13 19.08 16.14
C SER A 627 27.13 19.71 15.18
N THR A 628 26.66 20.10 14.01
CA THR A 628 27.44 20.89 13.07
C THR A 628 26.94 22.33 12.99
N ILE A 629 26.26 22.81 14.04
CA ILE A 629 25.79 24.19 14.13
C ILE A 629 26.99 25.14 14.06
N THR A 630 26.94 26.12 13.16
CA THR A 630 27.91 27.22 13.18
C THR A 630 27.53 28.19 14.30
N ALA A 631 28.24 28.11 15.43
CA ALA A 631 27.93 28.84 16.67
C ALA A 631 28.95 29.96 16.99
N THR A 632 28.49 31.06 17.59
CA THR A 632 29.40 32.06 18.18
C THR A 632 29.87 31.60 19.55
N ASN A 633 28.93 31.19 20.40
CA ASN A 633 29.18 30.68 21.74
C ASN A 633 28.57 29.28 21.90
N VAL A 634 29.33 28.36 22.49
CA VAL A 634 28.84 27.06 22.95
C VAL A 634 28.95 27.01 24.47
N THR A 635 27.90 26.58 25.13
CA THR A 635 27.85 26.37 26.58
C THR A 635 27.42 24.94 26.89
N LEU A 636 28.17 24.25 27.74
CA LEU A 636 27.87 22.91 28.24
C LEU A 636 27.48 23.01 29.71
N ASN A 637 26.26 22.60 30.04
CA ASN A 637 25.67 22.73 31.37
C ASN A 637 25.38 21.34 31.96
N TYR A 638 26.11 20.98 33.00
CA TYR A 638 25.94 19.73 33.73
C TYR A 638 25.10 19.97 35.00
N VAL A 639 24.10 19.10 35.21
CA VAL A 639 23.12 19.20 36.32
C VAL A 639 23.21 17.97 37.25
N GLY A 640 24.15 17.07 36.98
CA GLY A 640 24.29 15.76 37.59
C GLY A 640 25.04 15.70 38.92
N GLY A 641 25.43 14.47 39.29
CA GLY A 641 26.32 14.18 40.41
C GLY A 641 27.80 14.31 40.02
N ALA A 642 28.71 13.87 40.89
CA ALA A 642 30.15 13.82 40.56
C ALA A 642 30.43 13.06 39.24
N GLU A 643 31.05 13.71 38.28
CA GLU A 643 31.31 13.20 36.94
C GLU A 643 32.70 13.56 36.38
N THR A 644 33.12 12.83 35.34
CA THR A 644 34.35 13.15 34.61
C THR A 644 34.01 13.63 33.20
N ILE A 645 34.33 14.90 32.92
CA ILE A 645 34.12 15.55 31.63
C ILE A 645 35.46 15.57 30.89
N THR A 646 35.54 14.94 29.73
CA THR A 646 36.77 14.85 28.93
C THR A 646 36.59 15.53 27.58
N VAL A 647 37.37 16.58 27.35
CA VAL A 647 37.37 17.36 26.10
C VAL A 647 38.51 16.88 25.20
N THR A 648 38.16 16.46 23.99
CA THR A 648 39.06 15.89 22.99
C THR A 648 38.85 16.53 21.62
N SER A 649 39.84 16.38 20.74
CA SER A 649 39.72 16.76 19.33
C SER A 649 39.02 15.65 18.54
N ALA A 650 37.98 15.98 17.77
CA ALA A 650 37.39 15.08 16.79
C ALA A 650 37.93 15.30 15.35
N GLY A 651 38.91 16.20 15.19
CA GLY A 651 39.44 16.57 13.86
C GLY A 651 38.56 17.58 13.12
N ALA A 652 39.05 18.12 11.99
CA ALA A 652 38.30 18.98 11.05
C ALA A 652 37.48 20.15 11.66
N GLY A 653 37.95 20.76 12.76
CA GLY A 653 37.23 21.86 13.43
C GLY A 653 36.10 21.41 14.35
N LEU A 654 36.03 20.12 14.69
CA LEU A 654 35.08 19.55 15.64
C LEU A 654 35.76 19.27 17.01
N THR A 655 35.09 19.66 18.08
CA THR A 655 35.45 19.32 19.47
C THR A 655 34.47 18.27 19.99
N ASN A 656 35.00 17.24 20.64
CA ASN A 656 34.21 16.17 21.24
C ASN A 656 34.33 16.22 22.76
N VAL A 657 33.19 16.13 23.45
CA VAL A 657 33.09 16.13 24.90
C VAL A 657 32.37 14.87 25.34
N ILE A 658 33.04 14.09 26.19
CA ILE A 658 32.53 12.85 26.77
C ILE A 658 32.35 13.08 28.26
N SER A 659 31.16 12.81 28.78
CA SER A 659 30.87 12.79 30.21
C SER A 659 30.53 11.38 30.68
N THR A 660 30.71 11.11 31.97
CA THR A 660 30.22 9.89 32.62
C THR A 660 28.75 9.95 33.02
N LEU A 661 28.16 11.15 33.14
CA LEU A 661 26.76 11.37 33.54
C LEU A 661 25.97 12.23 32.54
N GLY A 662 26.57 12.65 31.44
CA GLY A 662 25.92 13.28 30.30
C GLY A 662 26.31 12.58 29.00
N GLU A 663 25.52 12.79 27.94
CA GLU A 663 25.74 12.14 26.65
C GLU A 663 27.02 12.66 25.98
N THR A 664 27.60 11.82 25.12
CA THR A 664 28.70 12.26 24.27
C THR A 664 28.21 13.32 23.30
N THR A 665 28.86 14.48 23.29
CA THR A 665 28.52 15.60 22.40
C THR A 665 29.71 15.98 21.54
N THR A 666 29.55 15.85 20.22
CA THR A 666 30.50 16.40 19.24
C THR A 666 29.92 17.66 18.61
N PHE A 667 30.67 18.76 18.61
CA PHE A 667 30.21 20.04 18.05
C PHE A 667 31.29 20.80 17.26
N SER A 668 30.87 21.62 16.30
CA SER A 668 31.74 22.59 15.61
C SER A 668 32.35 23.60 16.58
N ASN A 669 33.64 23.87 16.43
CA ASN A 669 34.35 24.86 17.24
C ASN A 669 33.61 26.21 17.21
N PRO A 670 33.24 26.79 18.38
CA PRO A 670 32.67 28.12 18.42
C PRO A 670 33.69 29.17 17.99
N THR A 671 33.20 30.34 17.56
CA THR A 671 34.08 31.43 17.13
C THR A 671 34.50 32.37 18.26
N ALA A 672 33.75 32.45 19.37
CA ALA A 672 34.02 33.36 20.48
C ALA A 672 34.27 32.65 21.82
N SER A 673 33.41 31.73 22.26
CA SER A 673 33.64 30.99 23.51
C SER A 673 33.09 29.57 23.52
N LEU A 674 33.83 28.66 24.14
CA LEU A 674 33.35 27.38 24.67
C LEU A 674 33.34 27.49 26.21
N THR A 675 32.17 27.44 26.81
CA THR A 675 31.99 27.47 28.27
C THR A 675 31.55 26.10 28.77
N ILE A 676 32.19 25.62 29.83
CA ILE A 676 31.85 24.38 30.54
C ILE A 676 31.47 24.76 31.96
N ASN A 677 30.22 24.50 32.34
CA ASN A 677 29.73 24.70 33.69
C ASN A 677 29.51 23.33 34.33
N THR A 678 30.33 22.98 35.32
CA THR A 678 30.28 21.68 35.98
C THR A 678 29.06 21.58 36.91
N GLU A 679 28.67 22.69 37.54
CA GLU A 679 27.52 22.73 38.45
C GLU A 679 26.52 23.82 38.03
N VAL A 680 25.42 23.41 37.39
CA VAL A 680 24.29 24.32 37.09
C VAL A 680 23.05 23.86 37.84
N GLY A 681 22.43 24.76 38.61
CA GLY A 681 21.05 24.64 39.11
C GLY A 681 20.62 23.28 39.69
N GLY A 682 21.32 22.76 40.71
CA GLY A 682 20.94 21.51 41.40
C GLY A 682 21.97 20.39 41.31
N GLY A 683 23.01 20.54 40.49
CA GLY A 683 24.17 19.64 40.46
C GLY A 683 24.92 19.60 41.79
N SER A 684 25.56 18.45 42.07
CA SER A 684 26.35 18.27 43.29
C SER A 684 27.43 17.19 43.14
N GLY A 685 28.66 17.51 43.55
CA GLY A 685 29.71 16.52 43.71
C GLY A 685 31.00 16.94 43.01
N ALA A 686 32.13 16.39 43.48
CA ALA A 686 33.44 16.76 42.96
C ALA A 686 33.65 16.25 41.53
N ASP A 687 33.58 17.16 40.56
CA ASP A 687 33.76 16.87 39.15
C ASP A 687 35.23 16.91 38.73
N THR A 688 35.54 16.21 37.64
CA THR A 688 36.87 16.27 37.01
C THR A 688 36.75 16.64 35.54
N VAL A 689 37.25 17.83 35.17
CA VAL A 689 37.32 18.29 33.79
C VAL A 689 38.72 18.05 33.22
N ASN A 690 38.84 17.10 32.30
CA ASN A 690 40.08 16.76 31.60
C ASN A 690 40.11 17.41 30.21
N ILE A 691 40.92 18.45 30.04
CA ILE A 691 41.17 19.09 28.75
C ILE A 691 42.35 18.39 28.06
N GLN A 692 42.05 17.48 27.13
CA GLN A 692 43.05 16.71 26.39
C GLN A 692 43.30 17.30 24.99
N GLY A 693 42.31 17.98 24.40
CA GLY A 693 42.48 18.71 23.14
C GLY A 693 41.16 19.26 22.61
N VAL A 694 41.24 20.15 21.62
CA VAL A 694 40.10 20.75 20.92
C VAL A 694 40.24 20.55 19.41
N GLY A 695 39.15 20.73 18.67
CA GLY A 695 39.12 20.61 17.21
C GLY A 695 40.18 21.49 16.53
N GLY A 696 40.74 21.03 15.42
CA GLY A 696 41.74 21.81 14.67
C GLY A 696 41.24 23.22 14.31
N GLY A 697 42.08 24.25 14.47
CA GLY A 697 41.71 25.64 14.18
C GLY A 697 40.83 26.30 15.24
N PHE A 698 40.74 25.75 16.45
CA PHE A 698 40.02 26.36 17.57
C PHE A 698 40.63 27.71 17.97
N SER A 699 39.81 28.77 17.94
CA SER A 699 40.22 30.14 18.28
C SER A 699 39.33 30.82 19.34
N ALA A 700 38.33 30.11 19.86
CA ALA A 700 37.44 30.62 20.91
C ALA A 700 38.13 30.63 22.28
N ASN A 701 37.58 31.41 23.21
CA ASN A 701 37.96 31.31 24.62
C ASN A 701 37.39 30.03 25.22
N LEU A 702 38.23 29.20 25.85
CA LEU A 702 37.80 28.08 26.66
C LEU A 702 37.63 28.54 28.12
N ILE A 703 36.42 28.44 28.64
CA ILE A 703 36.04 28.86 29.98
C ILE A 703 35.52 27.64 30.74
N VAL A 704 36.08 27.35 31.91
CA VAL A 704 35.59 26.29 32.79
C VAL A 704 35.16 26.94 34.10
N ASN A 705 33.86 26.93 34.37
CA ASN A 705 33.29 27.40 35.63
C ASN A 705 33.11 26.17 36.53
N ALA A 706 34.20 25.84 37.21
CA ALA A 706 34.28 24.72 38.14
C ALA A 706 33.73 25.08 39.52
N GLY A 707 33.03 24.14 40.15
CA GLY A 707 32.64 24.15 41.56
C GLY A 707 33.85 24.20 42.50
N THR A 708 33.60 24.39 43.80
CA THR A 708 34.69 24.61 44.77
C THR A 708 35.52 23.36 45.10
N ASP A 709 34.97 22.19 44.82
CA ASP A 709 35.55 20.87 45.06
C ASP A 709 35.92 20.12 43.76
N ASP A 710 35.82 20.81 42.63
CA ASP A 710 36.12 20.27 41.30
C ASP A 710 37.59 20.39 40.94
N ALA A 711 38.04 19.49 40.06
CA ALA A 711 39.38 19.48 39.51
C ALA A 711 39.35 19.77 38.00
N VAL A 712 40.23 20.67 37.54
CA VAL A 712 40.44 20.94 36.12
C VAL A 712 41.87 20.55 35.75
N ASN A 713 42.00 19.55 34.89
CA ASN A 713 43.28 18.99 34.45
C ASN A 713 43.55 19.36 32.99
N PHE A 714 44.77 19.82 32.72
CA PHE A 714 45.25 20.07 31.35
C PHE A 714 46.37 19.08 31.02
N GLN A 715 46.23 18.31 29.94
CA GLN A 715 47.34 17.49 29.47
C GLN A 715 48.39 18.33 28.72
N THR A 716 49.67 18.08 29.03
CA THR A 716 50.85 18.79 28.50
C THR A 716 51.11 18.58 26.99
N ALA A 717 50.31 17.75 26.32
CA ALA A 717 50.42 17.43 24.89
C ALA A 717 49.28 18.01 24.02
N ALA A 718 48.38 18.83 24.57
CA ALA A 718 47.33 19.48 23.80
C ALA A 718 47.91 20.52 22.81
N THR A 719 48.18 20.13 21.57
CA THR A 719 48.86 20.98 20.57
C THR A 719 48.01 22.13 20.02
N ASN A 720 46.72 22.23 20.38
CA ASN A 720 45.75 23.14 19.76
C ASN A 720 45.09 24.12 20.74
N VAL A 721 45.59 24.25 21.98
CA VAL A 721 45.06 25.21 22.97
C VAL A 721 45.98 26.43 23.02
N GLU A 722 45.77 27.41 22.11
CA GLU A 722 46.44 28.70 22.24
C GLU A 722 45.82 29.51 23.40
N GLN A 723 46.68 30.05 24.25
CA GLN A 723 46.38 30.64 25.56
C GLN A 723 45.25 31.71 25.51
N ALA A 724 44.08 31.39 26.10
CA ALA A 724 43.07 32.38 26.45
C ALA A 724 43.47 33.14 27.73
N THR A 725 43.14 34.43 27.81
CA THR A 725 43.31 35.26 29.01
C THR A 725 42.30 34.87 30.08
N TRP A 726 42.75 34.19 31.14
CA TRP A 726 41.94 33.74 32.26
C TRP A 726 41.59 34.89 33.21
N THR A 727 40.31 35.24 33.32
CA THR A 727 39.82 36.08 34.43
C THR A 727 39.33 35.21 35.58
N SER A 728 40.15 35.14 36.63
CA SER A 728 39.93 34.55 37.96
C SER A 728 40.01 33.03 38.10
N MET A 729 40.90 32.59 39.01
CA MET A 729 41.04 31.21 39.51
C MET A 729 41.06 31.23 41.04
N PRO A 730 40.47 30.24 41.73
CA PRO A 730 41.05 29.62 42.91
C PRO A 730 41.98 28.46 42.50
N ALA A 731 42.95 28.16 43.37
CA ALA A 731 44.16 27.34 43.18
C ALA A 731 44.12 26.15 42.18
N VAL A 732 44.96 26.23 41.16
CA VAL A 732 45.41 25.09 40.33
C VAL A 732 46.56 24.37 41.04
N SER A 733 46.44 23.06 41.27
CA SER A 733 47.62 22.21 41.51
C SER A 733 48.21 21.81 40.16
N ILE A 734 49.37 22.37 39.84
CA ILE A 734 50.19 22.02 38.66
C ILE A 734 50.95 20.72 38.92
#